data_AF-A0A177EIF0-F1
#
_entry.id   AF-A0A177EIF0-F1
#
_cell.length_a   1.000
_cell.length_b   1.000
_cell.length_c   1.000
_cell.angle_alpha   90.00
_cell.angle_beta   90.00
_cell.angle_gamma   90.00
#
_symmetry.space_group_name_H-M   'P 1'
#
loop_
_entity.id
_entity.type
_entity.pdbx_description
1 polymer ?
#
loop_
_entity_poly.entity_id
_entity_poly.type
_entity_poly.pdbx_seq_one_letter_code
_entity_poly.pdbx_strand_id
1 'polypeptide(L)'
;MKERQSISKSIKQFIIRNTLNKNKSIVLLLITLIHSICAILVGDDISRADTIKLNSGLIINPKRGLSPSINYMTYSCGFMKNFRMYWYGIYQEWSLKKDMISKENKHTIEYSKNIQDWKVHKKIDEDRGKDRYLRKFAKQLINMFPSENRCFSIESVKMDSFTRFLREYNSTSDDLYILASLFLLSEGIAIPIEIIDDKENVGNKILTLKKNKETQNGFYFRLSLTIEDKTDGKHVSSKVYQKKTEEIIEFFKSLIVESSYYYLTIPEEFSMPATYDEFLTGNFLCNPKMLIRTYFFEYINIAETYEKFVMIVYDLIIDQITDNREDSSASDETDSSASDKIGADRLVNKFFLELEDTWNNIKNRRCYYADFCSFKKARDVCINTPFIDITYTPNCIDRPKYIQKEDRIVIDESSSSFQNCQNSILLAMFFCFVFDPATKKYNTDHLPNASNKLKSFFSKYTYIVKNISVAMKSKWSGVIDDLPSSKRNYNGDGSIANTGLLNILYMMSDLVGGMPEIEYTVNYIKYMLKEEEDSMKNIEKIKLELQELLQKVFSFLSRNKKVEVECNNPIIIAINKQGELKKDLAVNIGILYDTGLMWHGIRFTISNSYEENQLVEIIKKEKLDKKEEEYSKEQTSDDKSRFIISIDDIYSYIDAYPKMIINQFINMKIESYAISNLKLSFDMNKEKIVNSRCNNPNSLMLWGDLDDLEYKSHLIRMFSIHSSGETLRSDNPMVRFTSNLIGSIPLDDPIIRQRILSGCAYNKNYKTYYPQLDYDIHISHKTKLRLEELHSMMESLHHIKKIDNSAIIGSYMSLLQAYGKGKEIPYLFSSAHVLDSIIKEIKKPNYEPKYMPWKYQPKLNSEKSADHNIAGTEMQNLYITSIFNYIHGELTDAMPSPVGTNLNIIYVCWLYNIINSHFTFSVEDIKPICARINPYDLSREIEDVIGYKLSYKNTMCFIDFLEKNKLELFSNANSYKCEEIYLAIISLFKKYTTNEQAVLDSQ
;
A
#
# COMPACT_ATOMS: atom_id res chain seq x y z
N MET A 1 -70.18 -14.27 -19.14
CA MET A 1 -68.87 -14.97 -19.06
C MET A 1 -67.77 -14.32 -19.90
N LYS A 2 -68.02 -14.00 -21.19
CA LYS A 2 -67.03 -13.35 -22.08
C LYS A 2 -66.53 -11.97 -21.58
N GLU A 3 -67.40 -11.16 -20.98
CA GLU A 3 -67.02 -9.87 -20.38
C GLU A 3 -66.06 -10.01 -19.18
N ARG A 4 -66.30 -10.97 -18.28
CA ARG A 4 -65.42 -11.21 -17.12
C ARG A 4 -64.03 -11.72 -17.54
N GLN A 5 -63.95 -12.47 -18.63
CA GLN A 5 -62.66 -12.89 -19.21
C GLN A 5 -61.91 -11.73 -19.88
N SER A 6 -62.62 -10.81 -20.54
CA SER A 6 -62.03 -9.59 -21.12
C SER A 6 -61.42 -8.68 -20.03
N ILE A 7 -62.17 -8.42 -18.95
CA ILE A 7 -61.71 -7.58 -17.82
C ILE A 7 -60.52 -8.24 -17.10
N SER A 8 -60.55 -9.57 -16.89
CA SER A 8 -59.42 -10.29 -16.27
C SER A 8 -58.15 -10.23 -17.14
N LYS A 9 -58.28 -10.28 -18.47
CA LYS A 9 -57.16 -10.18 -19.40
C LYS A 9 -56.57 -8.76 -19.44
N SER A 10 -57.44 -7.74 -19.40
CA SER A 10 -57.06 -6.32 -19.28
C SER A 10 -56.30 -6.04 -17.98
N ILE A 11 -56.81 -6.50 -16.84
CA ILE A 11 -56.16 -6.34 -15.52
C ILE A 11 -54.82 -7.07 -15.48
N LYS A 12 -54.73 -8.30 -16.04
CA LYS A 12 -53.45 -9.02 -16.15
C LYS A 12 -52.46 -8.28 -17.04
N GLN A 13 -52.88 -7.71 -18.18
CA GLN A 13 -51.99 -6.93 -19.03
C GLN A 13 -51.55 -5.61 -18.37
N PHE A 14 -52.44 -4.94 -17.61
CA PHE A 14 -52.11 -3.75 -16.85
C PHE A 14 -51.12 -4.04 -15.72
N ILE A 15 -51.33 -5.14 -14.98
CA ILE A 15 -50.40 -5.62 -13.94
C ILE A 15 -49.07 -6.02 -14.56
N ILE A 16 -49.05 -6.78 -15.66
CA ILE A 16 -47.81 -7.18 -16.33
C ILE A 16 -47.05 -5.96 -16.84
N ARG A 17 -47.73 -4.95 -17.41
CA ARG A 17 -47.10 -3.73 -17.91
C ARG A 17 -46.54 -2.85 -16.78
N ASN A 18 -47.25 -2.75 -15.65
CA ASN A 18 -46.75 -2.05 -14.46
C ASN A 18 -45.62 -2.82 -13.75
N THR A 19 -45.65 -4.14 -13.73
CA THR A 19 -44.57 -4.98 -13.19
C THR A 19 -43.34 -4.96 -14.09
N LEU A 20 -43.50 -4.94 -15.41
CA LEU A 20 -42.39 -4.74 -16.35
C LEU A 20 -41.79 -3.33 -16.25
N ASN A 21 -42.61 -2.29 -16.07
CA ASN A 21 -42.12 -0.94 -15.84
C ASN A 21 -41.44 -0.80 -14.48
N LYS A 22 -41.98 -1.39 -13.39
CA LYS A 22 -41.30 -1.46 -12.09
C LYS A 22 -39.99 -2.24 -12.17
N ASN A 23 -39.95 -3.37 -12.86
CA ASN A 23 -38.73 -4.16 -13.04
C ASN A 23 -37.71 -3.42 -13.91
N LYS A 24 -38.13 -2.70 -14.95
CA LYS A 24 -37.25 -1.81 -15.70
C LYS A 24 -36.73 -0.66 -14.85
N SER A 25 -37.55 -0.01 -14.04
CA SER A 25 -37.11 1.04 -13.13
C SER A 25 -36.19 0.51 -12.04
N ILE A 26 -36.43 -0.69 -11.49
CA ILE A 26 -35.55 -1.35 -10.51
C ILE A 26 -34.24 -1.77 -11.16
N VAL A 27 -34.27 -2.30 -12.38
CA VAL A 27 -33.06 -2.62 -13.16
C VAL A 27 -32.30 -1.34 -13.51
N LEU A 28 -32.97 -0.25 -13.88
CA LEU A 28 -32.34 1.05 -14.11
C LEU A 28 -31.74 1.59 -12.81
N LEU A 29 -32.46 1.48 -11.69
CA LEU A 29 -31.99 1.89 -10.34
C LEU A 29 -30.78 1.07 -9.91
N LEU A 30 -30.80 -0.25 -10.18
CA LEU A 30 -29.70 -1.15 -9.93
C LEU A 30 -28.53 -0.87 -10.87
N ILE A 31 -28.77 -0.52 -12.14
CA ILE A 31 -27.72 -0.11 -13.09
C ILE A 31 -27.12 1.23 -12.67
N THR A 32 -27.91 2.20 -12.18
CA THR A 32 -27.42 3.48 -11.64
C THR A 32 -26.72 3.31 -10.29
N LEU A 33 -27.18 2.39 -9.43
CA LEU A 33 -26.51 2.01 -8.17
C LEU A 33 -25.23 1.19 -8.42
N ILE A 34 -25.16 0.43 -9.51
CA ILE A 34 -23.95 -0.30 -9.93
C ILE A 34 -22.95 0.69 -10.55
N HIS A 35 -23.43 1.62 -11.37
CA HIS A 35 -22.63 2.72 -11.91
C HIS A 35 -22.14 3.68 -10.82
N SER A 36 -22.86 3.85 -9.71
CA SER A 36 -22.41 4.70 -8.60
C SER A 36 -21.41 4.02 -7.66
N ILE A 37 -21.17 2.70 -7.79
CA ILE A 37 -20.26 1.93 -6.91
C ILE A 37 -18.94 1.56 -7.60
N CYS A 38 -18.85 1.61 -8.94
CA CYS A 38 -17.64 1.31 -9.72
C CYS A 38 -17.50 2.27 -10.92
N ALA A 39 -17.56 3.56 -10.64
CA ALA A 39 -17.87 4.63 -11.57
C ALA A 39 -16.63 5.17 -12.31
N ILE A 40 -15.88 4.35 -13.06
CA ILE A 40 -14.69 4.84 -13.78
C ILE A 40 -14.81 4.54 -15.25
N LEU A 41 -14.60 5.56 -16.09
CA LEU A 41 -14.46 5.43 -17.53
C LEU A 41 -13.31 4.45 -17.83
N VAL A 42 -13.54 3.38 -18.60
CA VAL A 42 -12.51 2.39 -18.94
C VAL A 42 -12.60 1.98 -20.41
N GLY A 43 -11.45 1.69 -21.04
CA GLY A 43 -11.41 1.00 -22.33
C GLY A 43 -11.88 1.87 -23.48
N ASP A 44 -12.83 1.35 -24.27
CA ASP A 44 -13.35 2.02 -25.47
C ASP A 44 -14.04 3.35 -25.16
N ASP A 45 -14.61 3.51 -23.95
CA ASP A 45 -15.24 4.76 -23.52
C ASP A 45 -14.23 5.90 -23.37
N ILE A 46 -12.99 5.62 -22.94
CA ILE A 46 -11.92 6.63 -22.85
C ILE A 46 -11.49 7.04 -24.26
N SER A 47 -11.28 6.05 -25.13
CA SER A 47 -10.92 6.34 -26.53
C SER A 47 -12.00 7.14 -27.24
N ARG A 48 -13.27 6.84 -26.97
CA ARG A 48 -14.42 7.61 -27.44
C ARG A 48 -14.39 9.04 -26.90
N ALA A 49 -14.18 9.22 -25.59
CA ALA A 49 -14.13 10.54 -24.95
C ALA A 49 -12.95 11.40 -25.46
N ASP A 50 -11.77 10.84 -25.71
CA ASP A 50 -10.65 11.57 -26.31
C ASP A 50 -10.87 11.98 -27.78
N THR A 51 -11.88 11.39 -28.43
CA THR A 51 -12.27 11.69 -29.82
C THR A 51 -13.49 12.59 -29.93
N ILE A 52 -14.01 13.12 -28.81
CA ILE A 52 -15.11 14.08 -28.81
C ILE A 52 -14.76 15.22 -29.77
N LYS A 53 -15.61 15.40 -30.78
CA LYS A 53 -15.54 16.50 -31.73
C LYS A 53 -16.57 17.54 -31.31
N LEU A 54 -16.09 18.72 -30.96
CA LEU A 54 -16.97 19.87 -30.78
C LEU A 54 -17.56 20.26 -32.13
N ASN A 55 -18.74 20.87 -32.12
CA ASN A 55 -19.43 21.34 -33.34
C ASN A 55 -18.57 22.32 -34.18
N SER A 56 -17.55 22.93 -33.58
CA SER A 56 -16.55 23.80 -34.19
C SER A 56 -15.39 23.07 -34.89
N GLY A 57 -15.38 21.73 -34.93
CA GLY A 57 -14.28 20.95 -35.50
C GLY A 57 -13.06 20.78 -34.57
N LEU A 58 -13.18 21.23 -33.32
CA LEU A 58 -12.13 21.11 -32.30
C LEU A 58 -12.17 19.76 -31.57
N ILE A 59 -11.00 19.29 -31.12
CA ILE A 59 -10.82 18.11 -30.27
C ILE A 59 -10.12 18.48 -28.96
N ILE A 60 -10.28 17.65 -27.93
CA ILE A 60 -9.61 17.81 -26.64
C ILE A 60 -8.08 17.70 -26.82
N ASN A 61 -7.32 18.59 -26.17
CA ASN A 61 -5.87 18.53 -26.14
C ASN A 61 -5.40 17.37 -25.26
N PRO A 62 -4.76 16.32 -25.83
CA PRO A 62 -4.40 15.10 -25.10
C PRO A 62 -3.21 15.28 -24.15
N LYS A 63 -2.60 16.48 -24.09
CA LYS A 63 -1.50 16.81 -23.17
C LYS A 63 -1.95 17.58 -21.93
N ARG A 64 -3.26 17.86 -21.79
CA ARG A 64 -3.80 18.83 -20.83
C ARG A 64 -4.88 18.19 -19.94
N GLY A 65 -5.16 18.84 -18.81
CA GLY A 65 -5.96 18.28 -17.71
C GLY A 65 -7.40 17.85 -18.02
N LEU A 66 -7.95 18.32 -19.14
CA LEU A 66 -9.29 17.94 -19.60
C LEU A 66 -9.31 16.55 -20.25
N SER A 67 -8.16 16.00 -20.67
CA SER A 67 -8.07 14.70 -21.32
C SER A 67 -8.43 13.55 -20.36
N PRO A 68 -9.49 12.77 -20.65
CA PRO A 68 -9.84 11.59 -19.87
C PRO A 68 -8.73 10.54 -19.84
N SER A 69 -7.93 10.41 -20.91
CA SER A 69 -6.78 9.50 -20.91
C SER A 69 -5.71 9.84 -19.87
N ILE A 70 -5.34 11.11 -19.73
CA ILE A 70 -4.39 11.53 -18.69
C ILE A 70 -4.94 11.20 -17.31
N ASN A 71 -6.21 11.53 -17.07
CA ASN A 71 -6.86 11.30 -15.78
C ASN A 71 -6.93 9.81 -15.47
N TYR A 72 -7.21 8.95 -16.46
CA TYR A 72 -7.18 7.49 -16.30
C TYR A 72 -5.78 6.94 -16.01
N MET A 73 -4.73 7.45 -16.67
CA MET A 73 -3.36 7.03 -16.42
C MET A 73 -2.95 7.39 -14.99
N THR A 74 -3.21 8.62 -14.57
CA THR A 74 -2.98 9.10 -13.20
C THR A 74 -3.75 8.26 -12.16
N TYR A 75 -5.03 7.98 -12.43
CA TYR A 75 -5.86 7.10 -11.60
C TYR A 75 -5.27 5.70 -11.50
N SER A 76 -4.85 5.12 -12.63
CA SER A 76 -4.27 3.78 -12.71
C SER A 76 -2.93 3.64 -11.96
N CYS A 77 -2.21 4.74 -11.76
CA CYS A 77 -1.00 4.79 -10.93
C CYS A 77 -1.30 4.92 -9.42
N GLY A 78 -2.54 5.24 -9.02
CA GLY A 78 -2.96 5.31 -7.62
C GLY A 78 -2.46 6.53 -6.85
N PHE A 79 -1.97 7.57 -7.54
CA PHE A 79 -1.35 8.73 -6.88
C PHE A 79 -2.28 9.45 -5.90
N MET A 80 -3.52 9.76 -6.31
CA MET A 80 -4.48 10.43 -5.43
C MET A 80 -4.97 9.53 -4.29
N LYS A 81 -5.08 8.22 -4.53
CA LYS A 81 -5.39 7.24 -3.48
C LYS A 81 -4.31 7.29 -2.39
N ASN A 82 -3.05 7.14 -2.77
CA ASN A 82 -1.92 7.20 -1.84
C ASN A 82 -1.88 8.54 -1.10
N PHE A 83 -2.00 9.64 -1.85
CA PHE A 83 -2.02 10.99 -1.31
C PHE A 83 -3.12 11.18 -0.27
N ARG A 84 -4.36 10.84 -0.63
CA ARG A 84 -5.49 11.00 0.27
C ARG A 84 -5.38 10.14 1.52
N MET A 85 -4.82 8.93 1.42
CA MET A 85 -4.79 7.99 2.54
C MET A 85 -3.62 8.20 3.49
N TYR A 86 -2.50 8.76 3.01
CA TYR A 86 -1.24 8.75 3.77
C TYR A 86 -0.56 10.12 3.93
N TRP A 87 -1.04 11.17 3.24
CA TRP A 87 -0.38 12.48 3.28
C TRP A 87 -0.30 13.09 4.68
N TYR A 88 0.86 13.67 5.01
CA TYR A 88 1.23 14.14 6.35
C TYR A 88 0.46 15.38 6.85
N GLY A 89 -0.30 16.05 5.98
CA GLY A 89 -1.12 17.21 6.36
C GLY A 89 -2.42 16.85 7.08
N ILE A 90 -2.84 15.59 6.99
CA ILE A 90 -4.08 15.06 7.54
C ILE A 90 -3.83 13.80 8.37
N TYR A 91 -4.75 13.46 9.28
CA TYR A 91 -4.64 12.28 10.11
C TYR A 91 -6.01 11.74 10.52
N GLN A 92 -6.02 10.49 10.97
CA GLN A 92 -7.11 9.88 11.74
C GLN A 92 -6.62 9.59 13.15
N GLU A 93 -7.51 9.71 14.13
CA GLU A 93 -7.18 9.34 15.51
C GLU A 93 -7.13 7.83 15.65
N TRP A 94 -5.98 7.34 16.11
CA TRP A 94 -5.77 5.96 16.50
C TRP A 94 -4.93 5.94 17.78
N SER A 95 -5.07 4.90 18.59
CA SER A 95 -4.15 4.60 19.69
C SER A 95 -4.10 3.11 19.95
N LEU A 96 -2.93 2.66 20.42
CA LEU A 96 -2.69 1.31 20.88
C LEU A 96 -2.17 1.41 22.31
N LYS A 97 -2.92 0.87 23.27
CA LYS A 97 -2.59 0.94 24.70
C LYS A 97 -2.48 -0.44 25.31
N LYS A 98 -1.60 -0.58 26.29
CA LYS A 98 -1.53 -1.76 27.16
C LYS A 98 -2.64 -1.67 28.22
N ASP A 99 -3.52 -2.66 28.28
CA ASP A 99 -4.55 -2.71 29.32
C ASP A 99 -3.92 -3.16 30.65
N MET A 100 -4.23 -2.45 31.75
CA MET A 100 -3.68 -2.74 33.08
C MET A 100 -4.48 -3.80 33.84
N ILE A 101 -5.60 -4.28 33.31
CA ILE A 101 -6.53 -5.13 34.05
C ILE A 101 -6.62 -6.53 33.44
N SER A 102 -5.69 -7.42 33.83
CA SER A 102 -6.05 -8.84 33.96
C SER A 102 -5.30 -9.47 35.13
N LYS A 103 -6.06 -10.08 36.06
CA LYS A 103 -5.53 -10.80 37.23
C LYS A 103 -4.92 -12.17 36.87
N GLU A 104 -4.75 -12.46 35.57
CA GLU A 104 -4.33 -13.78 35.07
C GLU A 104 -3.31 -13.67 33.93
N ASN A 105 -2.19 -12.96 34.09
CA ASN A 105 -1.01 -12.98 33.19
C ASN A 105 -1.24 -12.83 31.65
N LYS A 106 -2.45 -12.56 31.17
CA LYS A 106 -2.80 -12.31 29.78
C LYS A 106 -2.88 -10.81 29.59
N HIS A 107 -1.84 -10.24 29.00
CA HIS A 107 -1.84 -8.83 28.63
C HIS A 107 -2.93 -8.61 27.56
N THR A 108 -4.04 -7.96 27.93
CA THR A 108 -5.04 -7.48 26.97
C THR A 108 -4.52 -6.18 26.34
N ILE A 109 -4.78 -5.99 25.06
CA ILE A 109 -4.35 -4.81 24.28
C ILE A 109 -5.61 -4.08 23.86
N GLU A 110 -5.65 -2.78 24.10
CA GLU A 110 -6.75 -1.91 23.68
C GLU A 110 -6.31 -1.14 22.43
N TYR A 111 -6.92 -1.46 21.29
CA TYR A 111 -6.75 -0.72 20.05
C TYR A 111 -8.02 0.06 19.77
N SER A 112 -7.92 1.39 19.73
CA SER A 112 -9.04 2.28 19.41
C SER A 112 -8.72 3.10 18.18
N LYS A 113 -9.65 3.19 17.23
CA LYS A 113 -9.52 4.04 16.06
C LYS A 113 -10.84 4.68 15.67
N ASN A 114 -10.85 5.99 15.48
CA ASN A 114 -12.01 6.67 14.90
C ASN A 114 -11.93 6.56 13.36
N ILE A 115 -12.84 5.77 12.79
CA ILE A 115 -12.81 5.41 11.36
C ILE A 115 -13.51 6.49 10.49
N GLN A 116 -14.30 7.39 11.08
CA GLN A 116 -15.17 8.31 10.34
C GLN A 116 -14.63 9.75 10.23
N ASP A 117 -13.71 10.17 11.10
CA ASP A 117 -13.28 11.57 11.17
C ASP A 117 -11.81 11.81 10.85
N TRP A 118 -11.56 12.21 9.61
CA TRP A 118 -10.30 12.80 9.18
C TRP A 118 -10.15 14.22 9.71
N LYS A 119 -8.96 14.56 10.19
CA LYS A 119 -8.62 15.87 10.76
C LYS A 119 -7.41 16.47 10.04
N VAL A 120 -7.35 17.79 10.03
CA VAL A 120 -6.21 18.56 9.51
C VAL A 120 -5.30 18.95 10.67
N HIS A 121 -3.98 18.84 10.51
CA HIS A 121 -3.05 19.31 11.53
C HIS A 121 -3.09 20.84 11.69
N LYS A 122 -2.95 21.33 12.93
CA LYS A 122 -2.98 22.77 13.22
C LYS A 122 -1.83 23.55 12.55
N LYS A 123 -0.68 22.90 12.36
CA LYS A 123 0.50 23.40 11.65
C LYS A 123 1.05 22.27 10.78
N ILE A 124 1.17 22.52 9.48
CA ILE A 124 1.67 21.60 8.46
C ILE A 124 3.08 22.02 8.02
N ASP A 125 3.33 23.32 7.91
CA ASP A 125 4.63 23.87 7.49
C ASP A 125 5.13 24.98 8.44
N GLU A 126 6.42 25.29 8.41
CA GLU A 126 7.01 26.37 9.19
C GLU A 126 6.77 27.74 8.55
N ASP A 127 6.75 27.80 7.21
CA ASP A 127 6.39 29.02 6.48
C ASP A 127 4.89 29.30 6.63
N ARG A 128 4.56 30.50 7.09
CA ARG A 128 3.16 30.88 7.41
C ARG A 128 2.26 30.90 6.16
N GLY A 129 2.80 31.31 5.01
CA GLY A 129 2.05 31.39 3.75
C GLY A 129 1.71 29.98 3.24
N LYS A 130 2.73 29.13 3.15
CA LYS A 130 2.61 27.72 2.77
C LYS A 130 1.71 26.95 3.73
N ASP A 131 1.86 27.14 5.04
CA ASP A 131 1.01 26.51 6.06
C ASP A 131 -0.47 26.92 5.92
N ARG A 132 -0.75 28.21 5.65
CA ARG A 132 -2.12 28.70 5.35
C ARG A 132 -2.69 28.00 4.12
N TYR A 133 -1.92 27.89 3.04
CA TYR A 133 -2.33 27.18 1.83
C TYR A 133 -2.61 25.70 2.10
N LEU A 134 -1.64 24.98 2.68
CA LEU A 134 -1.73 23.55 2.91
C LEU A 134 -2.90 23.17 3.83
N ARG A 135 -3.21 23.97 4.87
CA ARG A 135 -4.37 23.70 5.74
C ARG A 135 -5.71 23.85 5.00
N LYS A 136 -5.85 24.90 4.18
CA LYS A 136 -7.05 25.10 3.36
C LYS A 136 -7.18 23.99 2.33
N PHE A 137 -6.09 23.65 1.66
CA PHE A 137 -6.03 22.54 0.70
C PHE A 137 -6.38 21.19 1.36
N ALA A 138 -5.80 20.89 2.53
CA ALA A 138 -6.06 19.68 3.30
C ALA A 138 -7.54 19.51 3.66
N LYS A 139 -8.19 20.62 4.03
CA LYS A 139 -9.62 20.63 4.33
C LYS A 139 -10.44 20.26 3.09
N GLN A 140 -10.10 20.80 1.92
CA GLN A 140 -10.80 20.46 0.68
C GLN A 140 -10.49 19.05 0.20
N LEU A 141 -9.26 18.55 0.40
CA LEU A 141 -8.91 17.16 0.14
C LEU A 141 -9.82 16.19 0.92
N ILE A 142 -10.12 16.49 2.20
CA ILE A 142 -11.07 15.70 3.02
C ILE A 142 -12.50 15.88 2.52
N ASN A 143 -12.94 17.11 2.22
CA ASN A 143 -14.31 17.39 1.80
C ASN A 143 -14.65 16.77 0.42
N MET A 144 -13.68 16.75 -0.50
CA MET A 144 -13.82 16.19 -1.86
C MET A 144 -13.53 14.68 -1.90
N PHE A 145 -12.67 14.16 -1.03
CA PHE A 145 -12.44 12.70 -0.95
C PHE A 145 -12.69 12.20 0.47
N PRO A 146 -13.93 12.09 0.94
CA PRO A 146 -14.23 11.77 2.34
C PRO A 146 -13.58 10.46 2.81
N SER A 147 -13.52 9.45 1.94
CA SER A 147 -12.79 8.19 2.14
C SER A 147 -13.05 7.54 3.51
N GLU A 148 -14.33 7.50 3.87
CA GLU A 148 -14.82 6.89 5.10
C GLU A 148 -14.57 5.37 5.05
N ASN A 149 -14.35 4.74 6.21
CA ASN A 149 -14.08 3.29 6.31
C ASN A 149 -12.82 2.79 5.59
N ARG A 150 -11.80 3.65 5.45
CA ARG A 150 -10.49 3.33 4.86
C ARG A 150 -10.54 2.96 3.37
N CYS A 151 -11.62 3.28 2.67
CA CYS A 151 -11.71 3.12 1.23
C CYS A 151 -11.60 4.49 0.56
N PHE A 152 -10.66 4.65 -0.36
CA PHE A 152 -10.59 5.85 -1.20
C PHE A 152 -11.90 6.04 -1.95
N SER A 153 -12.58 7.17 -1.72
CA SER A 153 -13.88 7.45 -2.32
C SER A 153 -14.25 8.93 -2.23
N ILE A 154 -15.02 9.39 -3.22
CA ILE A 154 -15.74 10.66 -3.23
C ILE A 154 -17.08 10.58 -2.48
N GLU A 155 -17.58 9.35 -2.24
CA GLU A 155 -18.82 9.10 -1.51
C GLU A 155 -18.66 9.35 -0.01
N SER A 156 -19.74 9.77 0.63
CA SER A 156 -19.79 9.99 2.08
C SER A 156 -21.19 9.76 2.62
N VAL A 157 -21.26 9.23 3.84
CA VAL A 157 -22.50 9.11 4.61
C VAL A 157 -22.93 10.44 5.22
N LYS A 158 -22.07 11.47 5.20
CA LYS A 158 -22.40 12.80 5.74
C LYS A 158 -23.38 13.51 4.82
N MET A 159 -24.43 14.06 5.43
CA MET A 159 -25.55 14.68 4.70
C MET A 159 -25.20 16.00 4.00
N ASP A 160 -24.07 16.62 4.37
CA ASP A 160 -23.53 17.83 3.76
C ASP A 160 -22.39 17.54 2.75
N SER A 161 -22.29 16.30 2.24
CA SER A 161 -21.21 15.91 1.33
C SER A 161 -21.34 16.52 -0.07
N PHE A 162 -20.19 16.86 -0.66
CA PHE A 162 -20.16 17.53 -1.97
C PHE A 162 -20.73 16.64 -3.09
N THR A 163 -20.45 15.34 -3.09
CA THR A 163 -21.04 14.40 -4.06
C THR A 163 -22.56 14.31 -3.93
N ARG A 164 -23.12 14.33 -2.71
CA ARG A 164 -24.59 14.38 -2.53
C ARG A 164 -25.17 15.65 -3.13
N PHE A 165 -24.54 16.80 -2.87
CA PHE A 165 -24.97 18.07 -3.45
C PHE A 165 -25.01 18.03 -4.99
N LEU A 166 -23.94 17.56 -5.63
CA LEU A 166 -23.89 17.41 -7.08
C LEU A 166 -24.99 16.47 -7.59
N ARG A 167 -25.23 15.36 -6.91
CA ARG A 167 -26.26 14.38 -7.31
C ARG A 167 -27.68 14.90 -7.21
N GLU A 168 -28.00 15.79 -6.27
CA GLU A 168 -29.33 16.39 -6.18
C GLU A 168 -29.65 17.20 -7.46
N TYR A 169 -28.63 17.79 -8.08
CA TYR A 169 -28.76 18.66 -9.26
C TYR A 169 -28.24 18.03 -10.57
N ASN A 170 -28.07 16.70 -10.62
CA ASN A 170 -27.55 16.02 -11.80
C ASN A 170 -28.54 15.98 -12.99
N SER A 171 -29.84 16.08 -12.71
CA SER A 171 -30.89 15.96 -13.74
C SER A 171 -30.94 17.15 -14.70
N THR A 172 -30.45 18.31 -14.26
CA THR A 172 -30.38 19.56 -15.01
C THR A 172 -29.00 19.82 -15.63
N SER A 173 -28.04 18.92 -15.43
CA SER A 173 -26.61 19.10 -15.77
C SER A 173 -25.91 20.25 -15.00
N ASP A 174 -26.54 20.81 -13.97
CA ASP A 174 -25.95 21.90 -13.18
C ASP A 174 -24.72 21.42 -12.39
N ASP A 175 -24.69 20.15 -12.02
CA ASP A 175 -23.53 19.49 -11.44
C ASP A 175 -22.29 19.58 -12.34
N LEU A 176 -22.46 19.39 -13.65
CA LEU A 176 -21.38 19.54 -14.62
C LEU A 176 -20.91 20.99 -14.76
N TYR A 177 -21.83 21.97 -14.70
CA TYR A 177 -21.46 23.40 -14.66
C TYR A 177 -20.64 23.76 -13.43
N ILE A 178 -20.99 23.20 -12.25
CA ILE A 178 -20.20 23.38 -11.02
C ILE A 178 -18.80 22.80 -11.19
N LEU A 179 -18.69 21.55 -11.66
CA LEU A 179 -17.40 20.90 -11.89
C LEU A 179 -16.55 21.66 -12.91
N ALA A 180 -17.15 22.15 -13.99
CA ALA A 180 -16.46 22.91 -15.03
C ALA A 180 -15.96 24.26 -14.49
N SER A 181 -16.77 24.94 -13.67
CA SER A 181 -16.39 26.18 -13.00
C SER A 181 -15.18 25.97 -12.08
N LEU A 182 -15.20 24.93 -11.25
CA LEU A 182 -14.08 24.59 -10.37
C LEU A 182 -12.81 24.23 -11.14
N PHE A 183 -12.96 23.48 -12.24
CA PHE A 183 -11.85 23.15 -13.13
C PHE A 183 -11.20 24.40 -13.73
N LEU A 184 -12.00 25.32 -14.26
CA LEU A 184 -11.52 26.57 -14.87
C LEU A 184 -10.86 27.51 -13.85
N LEU A 185 -11.46 27.65 -12.65
CA LEU A 185 -10.84 28.38 -11.54
C LEU A 185 -9.49 27.78 -11.15
N SER A 186 -9.36 26.45 -11.10
CA SER A 186 -8.06 25.80 -10.83
C SER A 186 -7.02 26.08 -11.91
N GLU A 187 -7.46 26.41 -13.13
CA GLU A 187 -6.61 26.66 -14.29
C GLU A 187 -6.16 28.11 -14.45
N GLY A 188 -6.56 29.00 -13.54
CA GLY A 188 -6.25 30.43 -13.61
C GLY A 188 -7.30 31.26 -14.36
N ILE A 189 -8.47 30.68 -14.68
CA ILE A 189 -9.52 31.36 -15.46
C ILE A 189 -10.61 31.83 -14.51
N ALA A 190 -10.84 33.14 -14.47
CA ALA A 190 -11.92 33.72 -13.68
C ALA A 190 -13.28 33.28 -14.23
N ILE A 191 -14.18 32.86 -13.33
CA ILE A 191 -15.55 32.43 -13.66
C ILE A 191 -16.50 33.13 -12.68
N PRO A 192 -17.65 33.68 -13.14
CA PRO A 192 -18.60 34.42 -12.31
C PRO A 192 -19.50 33.51 -11.46
N ILE A 193 -18.87 32.60 -10.71
CA ILE A 193 -19.53 31.74 -9.72
C ILE A 193 -19.53 32.44 -8.36
N GLU A 194 -20.69 32.55 -7.73
CA GLU A 194 -20.90 33.32 -6.49
C GLU A 194 -21.80 32.59 -5.52
N ILE A 195 -21.56 32.81 -4.22
CA ILE A 195 -22.47 32.43 -3.16
C ILE A 195 -23.06 33.72 -2.62
N ILE A 196 -24.39 33.84 -2.70
CA ILE A 196 -25.15 35.01 -2.26
C ILE A 196 -26.15 34.61 -1.18
N ASP A 197 -26.48 35.53 -0.27
CA ASP A 197 -27.51 35.30 0.72
C ASP A 197 -28.90 35.20 0.06
N ASP A 198 -29.68 34.23 0.52
CA ASP A 198 -31.06 34.06 0.07
C ASP A 198 -31.93 35.14 0.72
N LYS A 199 -32.38 36.12 -0.09
CA LYS A 199 -33.25 37.19 0.38
C LYS A 199 -34.63 36.67 0.85
N GLU A 200 -35.06 35.50 0.39
CA GLU A 200 -36.37 34.93 0.70
C GLU A 200 -36.33 34.00 1.92
N ASN A 201 -35.18 33.38 2.21
CA ASN A 201 -34.99 32.50 3.36
C ASN A 201 -33.77 32.94 4.20
N VAL A 202 -34.02 33.75 5.24
CA VAL A 202 -32.98 34.28 6.14
C VAL A 202 -32.15 33.13 6.74
N GLY A 203 -30.84 33.13 6.48
CA GLY A 203 -29.89 32.10 6.92
C GLY A 203 -29.57 31.03 5.87
N ASN A 204 -30.25 31.03 4.73
CA ASN A 204 -29.92 30.20 3.57
C ASN A 204 -29.02 30.97 2.58
N LYS A 205 -28.23 30.23 1.80
CA LYS A 205 -27.37 30.78 0.75
C LYS A 205 -27.65 30.09 -0.58
N ILE A 206 -27.40 30.81 -1.66
CA ILE A 206 -27.62 30.36 -3.03
C ILE A 206 -26.31 30.39 -3.79
N LEU A 207 -25.96 29.28 -4.42
CA LEU A 207 -24.86 29.18 -5.37
C LEU A 207 -25.36 29.59 -6.76
N THR A 208 -24.70 30.56 -7.38
CA THR A 208 -25.08 31.10 -8.69
C THR A 208 -23.92 31.09 -9.65
N LEU A 209 -24.19 30.80 -10.91
CA LEU A 209 -23.27 31.03 -12.02
C LEU A 209 -23.95 31.96 -13.03
N LYS A 210 -23.44 33.18 -13.18
CA LYS A 210 -24.02 34.19 -14.07
C LYS A 210 -23.57 33.98 -15.52
N LYS A 211 -24.42 34.33 -16.48
CA LYS A 211 -24.03 34.49 -17.89
C LYS A 211 -23.49 35.90 -18.09
N ASN A 212 -22.50 36.06 -18.95
CA ASN A 212 -21.85 37.36 -19.17
C ASN A 212 -22.67 38.30 -20.10
N LYS A 213 -23.61 37.78 -20.90
CA LYS A 213 -24.35 38.59 -21.89
C LYS A 213 -25.34 39.57 -21.25
N GLU A 214 -25.11 40.88 -21.39
CA GLU A 214 -25.95 41.98 -20.86
C GLU A 214 -27.42 41.97 -21.33
N THR A 215 -27.75 41.28 -22.43
CA THR A 215 -29.12 41.27 -22.99
C THR A 215 -30.07 40.28 -22.30
N GLN A 216 -29.58 39.41 -21.42
CA GLN A 216 -30.41 38.59 -20.55
C GLN A 216 -29.75 38.52 -19.17
N ASN A 217 -30.43 39.02 -18.12
CA ASN A 217 -30.13 38.75 -16.71
C ASN A 217 -30.27 37.24 -16.39
N GLY A 218 -29.47 36.42 -17.07
CA GLY A 218 -29.58 34.98 -17.13
C GLY A 218 -28.53 34.33 -16.25
N PHE A 219 -28.96 33.34 -15.49
CA PHE A 219 -28.06 32.45 -14.78
C PHE A 219 -27.89 31.17 -15.59
N TYR A 220 -26.69 30.61 -15.58
CA TYR A 220 -26.52 29.19 -15.93
C TYR A 220 -27.27 28.33 -14.92
N PHE A 221 -27.08 28.61 -13.63
CA PHE A 221 -27.87 28.01 -12.57
C PHE A 221 -28.01 28.96 -11.36
N ARG A 222 -29.04 28.69 -10.55
CA ARG A 222 -29.27 29.31 -9.24
C ARG A 222 -29.75 28.24 -8.27
N LEU A 223 -28.83 27.71 -7.45
CA LEU A 223 -29.04 26.51 -6.64
C LEU A 223 -29.05 26.84 -5.16
N SER A 224 -30.00 26.27 -4.40
CA SER A 224 -29.99 26.43 -2.95
C SER A 224 -28.93 25.53 -2.32
N LEU A 225 -28.15 26.09 -1.38
CA LEU A 225 -27.23 25.33 -0.54
C LEU A 225 -27.93 24.60 0.62
N THR A 226 -29.26 24.70 0.74
CA THR A 226 -30.04 23.91 1.70
C THR A 226 -30.88 22.89 0.95
N ILE A 227 -30.57 21.61 1.13
CA ILE A 227 -31.25 20.49 0.47
C ILE A 227 -32.14 19.76 1.48
N GLU A 228 -33.32 19.31 1.05
CA GLU A 228 -34.23 18.51 1.87
C GLU A 228 -33.74 17.07 2.02
N ASP A 229 -33.80 16.52 3.23
CA ASP A 229 -33.50 15.11 3.46
C ASP A 229 -34.71 14.23 3.16
N LYS A 230 -34.65 13.46 2.07
CA LYS A 230 -35.73 12.59 1.58
C LYS A 230 -35.65 11.17 2.15
N THR A 231 -35.09 10.98 3.35
CA THR A 231 -34.91 9.65 3.96
C THR A 231 -36.26 9.07 4.44
N ASP A 232 -36.71 7.99 3.79
CA ASP A 232 -37.84 7.09 4.07
C ASP A 232 -39.08 7.63 4.81
N GLY A 233 -40.02 8.16 4.03
CA GLY A 233 -41.47 7.89 4.09
C GLY A 233 -42.31 8.16 5.35
N LYS A 234 -41.73 8.43 6.54
CA LYS A 234 -42.51 8.57 7.79
C LYS A 234 -42.04 9.61 8.81
N HIS A 235 -40.96 10.37 8.60
CA HIS A 235 -40.60 11.46 9.52
C HIS A 235 -40.22 12.75 8.79
N VAL A 236 -40.38 13.87 9.50
CA VAL A 236 -40.29 15.27 9.04
C VAL A 236 -39.03 15.50 8.20
N SER A 237 -39.20 16.02 6.97
CA SER A 237 -38.12 16.49 6.10
C SER A 237 -37.22 17.48 6.86
N SER A 238 -36.01 17.04 7.22
CA SER A 238 -35.01 17.93 7.81
C SER A 238 -34.21 18.59 6.68
N LYS A 239 -34.08 19.92 6.74
CA LYS A 239 -33.26 20.70 5.81
C LYS A 239 -31.79 20.62 6.22
N VAL A 240 -30.90 20.30 5.28
CA VAL A 240 -29.45 20.17 5.52
C VAL A 240 -28.69 21.21 4.71
N TYR A 241 -27.97 22.09 5.42
CA TYR A 241 -27.08 23.08 4.82
C TYR A 241 -25.77 22.44 4.34
N GLN A 242 -25.41 22.72 3.09
CA GLN A 242 -24.33 22.07 2.35
C GLN A 242 -23.01 22.81 2.56
N LYS A 243 -22.56 22.85 3.82
CA LYS A 243 -21.38 23.61 4.26
C LYS A 243 -20.10 23.22 3.52
N LYS A 244 -19.88 21.94 3.24
CA LYS A 244 -18.67 21.51 2.52
C LYS A 244 -18.65 22.03 1.08
N THR A 245 -19.81 22.11 0.43
CA THR A 245 -19.91 22.71 -0.90
C THR A 245 -19.49 24.17 -0.87
N GLU A 246 -20.01 24.95 0.08
CA GLU A 246 -19.60 26.35 0.28
C GLU A 246 -18.08 26.47 0.47
N GLU A 247 -17.50 25.70 1.39
CA GLU A 247 -16.04 25.70 1.66
C GLU A 247 -15.20 25.37 0.41
N ILE A 248 -15.67 24.43 -0.44
CA ILE A 248 -15.00 24.05 -1.69
C ILE A 248 -15.05 25.21 -2.69
N ILE A 249 -16.23 25.77 -2.94
CA ILE A 249 -16.40 26.88 -3.89
C ILE A 249 -15.53 28.08 -3.48
N GLU A 250 -15.58 28.47 -2.19
CA GLU A 250 -14.78 29.58 -1.66
C GLU A 250 -13.27 29.33 -1.80
N PHE A 251 -12.81 28.10 -1.58
CA PHE A 251 -11.41 27.74 -1.76
C PHE A 251 -10.95 27.97 -3.20
N PHE A 252 -11.66 27.43 -4.20
CA PHE A 252 -11.26 27.61 -5.61
C PHE A 252 -11.37 29.06 -6.07
N LYS A 253 -12.37 29.82 -5.60
CA LYS A 253 -12.47 31.26 -5.86
C LYS A 253 -11.27 32.03 -5.31
N SER A 254 -10.76 31.65 -4.14
CA SER A 254 -9.63 32.32 -3.50
C SER A 254 -8.30 32.20 -4.26
N LEU A 255 -8.22 31.32 -5.27
CA LEU A 255 -7.03 31.12 -6.11
C LEU A 255 -6.85 32.17 -7.21
N ILE A 256 -7.90 32.95 -7.55
CA ILE A 256 -7.89 33.88 -8.70
C ILE A 256 -7.91 35.36 -8.26
N VAL A 257 -8.57 35.68 -7.15
CA VAL A 257 -8.89 37.08 -6.81
C VAL A 257 -7.71 37.76 -6.09
N GLU A 258 -6.76 38.30 -6.85
CA GLU A 258 -5.54 38.96 -6.36
C GLU A 258 -5.79 40.19 -5.46
N SER A 259 -6.90 40.90 -5.65
CA SER A 259 -7.24 42.14 -4.93
C SER A 259 -7.93 41.94 -3.58
N SER A 260 -8.15 40.69 -3.14
CA SER A 260 -8.87 40.39 -1.89
C SER A 260 -7.94 40.02 -0.73
N TYR A 261 -8.31 40.40 0.49
CA TYR A 261 -7.70 39.90 1.74
C TYR A 261 -7.70 38.34 1.83
N TYR A 262 -8.52 37.69 1.01
CA TYR A 262 -8.73 36.26 0.97
C TYR A 262 -7.90 35.52 -0.07
N TYR A 263 -7.13 36.23 -0.92
CA TYR A 263 -6.27 35.64 -1.95
C TYR A 263 -5.35 34.56 -1.36
N LEU A 264 -5.26 33.43 -2.06
CA LEU A 264 -4.48 32.29 -1.64
C LEU A 264 -3.46 31.93 -2.72
N THR A 265 -2.25 32.46 -2.57
CA THR A 265 -1.12 32.13 -3.43
C THR A 265 -0.77 30.65 -3.33
N ILE A 266 -0.65 29.98 -4.48
CA ILE A 266 -0.14 28.62 -4.56
C ILE A 266 1.39 28.68 -4.53
N PRO A 267 2.06 28.07 -3.55
CA PRO A 267 3.53 27.96 -3.55
C PRO A 267 4.05 27.33 -4.84
N GLU A 268 5.12 27.91 -5.41
CA GLU A 268 5.68 27.52 -6.71
C GLU A 268 6.04 26.03 -6.78
N GLU A 269 6.56 25.46 -5.68
CA GLU A 269 6.91 24.04 -5.58
C GLU A 269 5.73 23.07 -5.76
N PHE A 270 4.49 23.53 -5.56
CA PHE A 270 3.28 22.73 -5.78
C PHE A 270 2.72 22.89 -7.19
N SER A 271 3.43 23.56 -8.10
CA SER A 271 3.03 23.69 -9.50
C SER A 271 2.97 22.33 -10.21
N MET A 272 2.23 22.27 -11.33
CA MET A 272 2.30 21.10 -12.20
C MET A 272 3.72 20.98 -12.77
N PRO A 273 4.32 19.77 -12.79
CA PRO A 273 5.73 19.61 -13.12
C PRO A 273 5.98 19.85 -14.61
N ALA A 274 7.05 20.57 -14.90
CA ALA A 274 7.58 20.77 -16.25
C ALA A 274 8.68 19.76 -16.60
N THR A 275 9.37 19.23 -15.58
CA THR A 275 10.44 18.24 -15.72
C THR A 275 10.13 16.94 -14.97
N TYR A 276 10.81 15.85 -15.32
CA TYR A 276 10.65 14.59 -14.61
C TYR A 276 11.19 14.66 -13.17
N ASP A 277 12.25 15.43 -12.93
CA ASP A 277 12.79 15.64 -11.58
C ASP A 277 11.79 16.37 -10.67
N GLU A 278 11.13 17.42 -11.18
CA GLU A 278 10.02 18.07 -10.47
C GLU A 278 8.86 17.09 -10.21
N PHE A 279 8.51 16.25 -11.19
CA PHE A 279 7.48 15.23 -11.02
C PHE A 279 7.83 14.26 -9.89
N LEU A 280 9.08 13.79 -9.81
CA LEU A 280 9.56 12.85 -8.79
C LEU A 280 9.53 13.43 -7.37
N THR A 281 9.43 14.75 -7.20
CA THR A 281 9.22 15.35 -5.87
C THR A 281 7.85 14.99 -5.27
N GLY A 282 6.86 14.69 -6.11
CA GLY A 282 5.46 14.46 -5.71
C GLY A 282 4.72 15.70 -5.22
N ASN A 283 5.35 16.87 -5.20
CA ASN A 283 4.76 18.10 -4.65
C ASN A 283 3.54 18.60 -5.44
N PHE A 284 3.45 18.27 -6.74
CA PHE A 284 2.29 18.59 -7.58
C PHE A 284 0.98 17.94 -7.08
N LEU A 285 1.03 16.93 -6.20
CA LEU A 285 -0.16 16.35 -5.57
C LEU A 285 -0.89 17.36 -4.69
N CYS A 286 -0.18 18.36 -4.16
CA CYS A 286 -0.74 19.50 -3.44
C CYS A 286 -1.30 20.59 -4.38
N ASN A 287 -1.39 20.36 -5.69
CA ASN A 287 -1.93 21.33 -6.66
C ASN A 287 -3.47 21.25 -6.76
N PRO A 288 -4.22 22.37 -6.78
CA PRO A 288 -5.68 22.34 -6.92
C PRO A 288 -6.16 21.73 -8.25
N LYS A 289 -5.35 21.84 -9.32
CA LYS A 289 -5.61 21.18 -10.61
C LYS A 289 -5.67 19.67 -10.43
N MET A 290 -4.73 19.09 -9.68
CA MET A 290 -4.70 17.65 -9.41
C MET A 290 -5.94 17.20 -8.62
N LEU A 291 -6.37 18.01 -7.64
CA LEU A 291 -7.53 17.75 -6.80
C LEU A 291 -8.83 17.69 -7.63
N ILE A 292 -9.15 18.74 -8.40
CA ILE A 292 -10.40 18.79 -9.16
C ILE A 292 -10.41 17.82 -10.34
N ARG A 293 -9.27 17.62 -11.02
CA ARG A 293 -9.16 16.67 -12.14
C ARG A 293 -9.45 15.24 -11.73
N THR A 294 -8.88 14.82 -10.60
CA THR A 294 -9.17 13.48 -10.10
C THR A 294 -10.62 13.37 -9.64
N TYR A 295 -11.17 14.42 -9.01
CA TYR A 295 -12.54 14.38 -8.50
C TYR A 295 -13.59 14.27 -9.61
N PHE A 296 -13.54 15.11 -10.66
CA PHE A 296 -14.52 14.99 -11.74
C PHE A 296 -14.36 13.69 -12.52
N PHE A 297 -13.14 13.13 -12.60
CA PHE A 297 -12.92 11.84 -13.26
C PHE A 297 -13.51 10.67 -12.47
N GLU A 298 -13.47 10.72 -11.13
CA GLU A 298 -14.17 9.76 -10.25
C GLU A 298 -15.70 9.95 -10.28
N TYR A 299 -16.17 11.18 -10.52
CA TYR A 299 -17.60 11.48 -10.55
C TYR A 299 -18.26 11.13 -11.88
N ILE A 300 -17.61 11.42 -13.01
CA ILE A 300 -18.14 11.23 -14.37
C ILE A 300 -17.77 9.83 -14.86
N ASN A 301 -18.77 8.96 -14.95
CA ASN A 301 -18.56 7.52 -15.17
C ASN A 301 -19.03 6.98 -16.52
N ILE A 302 -19.57 7.84 -17.39
CA ILE A 302 -20.06 7.45 -18.72
C ILE A 302 -19.61 8.51 -19.74
N ALA A 303 -19.18 8.07 -20.93
CA ALA A 303 -18.62 8.94 -21.96
C ALA A 303 -19.58 10.04 -22.45
N GLU A 304 -20.90 9.78 -22.55
CA GLU A 304 -21.86 10.81 -22.98
C GLU A 304 -21.96 11.96 -21.97
N THR A 305 -21.85 11.68 -20.67
CA THR A 305 -21.81 12.72 -19.63
C THR A 305 -20.49 13.49 -19.69
N TYR A 306 -19.39 12.80 -19.98
CA TYR A 306 -18.08 13.43 -20.18
C TYR A 306 -18.08 14.37 -21.39
N GLU A 307 -18.75 14.00 -22.48
CA GLU A 307 -18.95 14.85 -23.65
C GLU A 307 -19.69 16.14 -23.31
N LYS A 308 -20.82 16.03 -22.59
CA LYS A 308 -21.55 17.20 -22.08
C LYS A 308 -20.68 18.08 -21.21
N PHE A 309 -19.89 17.49 -20.31
CA PHE A 309 -18.96 18.23 -19.46
C PHE A 309 -17.93 19.01 -20.28
N VAL A 310 -17.35 18.39 -21.32
CA VAL A 310 -16.38 19.05 -22.22
C VAL A 310 -17.03 20.19 -23.01
N MET A 311 -18.27 20.01 -23.48
CA MET A 311 -19.03 21.08 -24.14
C MET A 311 -19.28 22.26 -23.20
N ILE A 312 -19.68 21.99 -21.96
CA ILE A 312 -19.89 23.03 -20.94
C ILE A 312 -18.58 23.81 -20.67
N VAL A 313 -17.45 23.12 -20.56
CA VAL A 313 -16.14 23.77 -20.39
C VAL A 313 -15.83 24.69 -21.57
N TYR A 314 -16.10 24.25 -22.81
CA TYR A 314 -15.92 25.06 -24.00
C TYR A 314 -16.84 26.30 -23.99
N ASP A 315 -18.13 26.13 -23.74
CA ASP A 315 -19.11 27.21 -23.71
C ASP A 315 -18.74 28.27 -22.66
N LEU A 316 -18.33 27.85 -21.46
CA LEU A 316 -17.88 28.77 -20.41
C LEU A 316 -16.63 29.55 -20.82
N ILE A 317 -15.67 28.93 -21.51
CA ILE A 317 -14.47 29.63 -22.02
C ILE A 317 -14.86 30.69 -23.06
N ILE A 318 -15.74 30.34 -24.01
CA ILE A 318 -16.18 31.26 -25.06
C ILE A 318 -16.94 32.46 -24.46
N ASP A 319 -17.79 32.22 -23.46
CA ASP A 319 -18.49 33.28 -22.74
C ASP A 319 -17.52 34.25 -22.04
N GLN A 320 -16.42 33.76 -21.45
CA GLN A 320 -15.41 34.64 -20.85
C GLN A 320 -14.62 35.44 -21.89
N ILE A 321 -14.37 34.86 -23.06
CA ILE A 321 -13.63 35.52 -24.15
C ILE A 321 -14.45 36.65 -24.76
N THR A 322 -15.77 36.46 -24.89
CA THR A 322 -16.66 37.42 -25.56
C THR A 322 -16.82 38.70 -24.74
N ASP A 323 -16.82 38.58 -23.41
CA ASP A 323 -16.92 39.68 -22.43
C ASP A 323 -15.72 40.65 -22.48
N ASN A 324 -14.49 40.10 -22.51
CA ASN A 324 -13.25 40.90 -22.56
C ASN A 324 -13.08 41.75 -23.83
N ARG A 325 -13.89 41.52 -24.87
CA ARG A 325 -13.84 42.28 -26.14
C ARG A 325 -14.79 43.48 -26.15
N GLU A 326 -15.78 43.52 -25.27
CA GLU A 326 -16.75 44.61 -25.21
C GLU A 326 -16.26 45.75 -24.30
N ASP A 327 -15.53 45.44 -23.21
CA ASP A 327 -14.89 46.44 -22.32
C ASP A 327 -13.79 47.28 -22.99
N SER A 328 -13.15 46.77 -24.06
CA SER A 328 -12.11 47.47 -24.81
C SER A 328 -12.62 48.34 -25.97
N SER A 329 -13.94 48.40 -26.18
CA SER A 329 -14.55 49.12 -27.31
C SER A 329 -14.74 50.64 -27.12
N ALA A 330 -14.22 51.22 -26.04
CA ALA A 330 -14.34 52.66 -25.76
C ALA A 330 -13.08 53.51 -26.07
N SER A 331 -12.01 52.96 -26.65
CA SER A 331 -10.87 53.79 -27.07
C SER A 331 -10.21 53.29 -28.36
N ASP A 332 -10.37 54.10 -29.39
CA ASP A 332 -9.65 54.22 -30.67
C ASP A 332 -9.06 52.97 -31.35
N GLU A 333 -9.54 52.78 -32.57
CA GLU A 333 -9.04 51.84 -33.58
C GLU A 333 -7.55 52.07 -33.85
N THR A 334 -6.69 51.18 -33.34
CA THR A 334 -5.67 50.39 -34.07
C THR A 334 -4.72 49.74 -33.05
N ASP A 335 -4.39 48.46 -33.27
CA ASP A 335 -3.47 47.57 -32.50
C ASP A 335 -4.02 46.71 -31.33
N SER A 336 -5.17 47.00 -30.71
CA SER A 336 -5.71 46.17 -29.59
C SER A 336 -6.45 44.87 -30.02
N SER A 337 -7.04 44.86 -31.23
CA SER A 337 -7.87 43.72 -31.69
C SER A 337 -7.06 42.44 -32.00
N ALA A 338 -5.76 42.58 -32.30
CA ALA A 338 -4.88 41.46 -32.55
C ALA A 338 -4.42 40.78 -31.25
N SER A 339 -4.08 41.55 -30.20
CA SER A 339 -3.66 40.99 -28.91
C SER A 339 -4.81 40.27 -28.18
N ASP A 340 -6.03 40.81 -28.26
CA ASP A 340 -7.21 40.22 -27.61
C ASP A 340 -7.67 38.94 -28.33
N LYS A 341 -7.52 38.90 -29.66
CA LYS A 341 -7.73 37.69 -30.45
C LYS A 341 -6.67 36.63 -30.16
N ILE A 342 -5.39 37.02 -30.06
CA ILE A 342 -4.28 36.12 -29.69
C ILE A 342 -4.48 35.55 -28.26
N GLY A 343 -4.97 36.37 -27.32
CA GLY A 343 -5.29 35.93 -25.96
C GLY A 343 -6.44 34.92 -25.90
N ALA A 344 -7.52 35.18 -26.63
CA ALA A 344 -8.66 34.28 -26.80
C ALA A 344 -8.27 32.94 -27.43
N ASP A 345 -7.53 32.99 -28.54
CA ASP A 345 -7.06 31.80 -29.25
C ASP A 345 -6.10 31.00 -28.36
N ARG A 346 -5.23 31.66 -27.57
CA ARG A 346 -4.34 31.00 -26.61
C ARG A 346 -5.10 30.28 -25.49
N LEU A 347 -6.22 30.82 -25.01
CA LEU A 347 -7.06 30.19 -23.98
C LEU A 347 -7.80 28.96 -24.52
N VAL A 348 -8.38 29.04 -25.72
CA VAL A 348 -9.04 27.90 -26.38
C VAL A 348 -8.00 26.81 -26.72
N ASN A 349 -6.87 27.19 -27.31
CA ASN A 349 -5.78 26.28 -27.68
C ASN A 349 -5.10 25.63 -26.47
N LYS A 350 -5.30 26.17 -25.27
CA LYS A 350 -4.85 25.54 -24.02
C LYS A 350 -5.55 24.20 -23.77
N PHE A 351 -6.82 24.05 -24.14
CA PHE A 351 -7.61 22.84 -23.87
C PHE A 351 -8.09 22.12 -25.13
N PHE A 352 -8.12 22.78 -26.28
CA PHE A 352 -8.65 22.26 -27.54
C PHE A 352 -7.63 22.42 -28.68
N LEU A 353 -7.77 21.63 -29.75
CA LEU A 353 -6.94 21.65 -30.96
C LEU A 353 -7.81 21.50 -32.21
N GLU A 354 -7.40 22.10 -33.33
CA GLU A 354 -8.07 21.96 -34.63
C GLU A 354 -7.76 20.62 -35.32
N LEU A 355 -8.77 20.03 -35.98
CA LEU A 355 -8.68 18.69 -36.59
C LEU A 355 -7.77 18.65 -37.84
N GLU A 356 -7.74 19.72 -38.63
CA GLU A 356 -7.16 19.73 -39.99
C GLU A 356 -5.63 19.75 -40.00
N ASP A 357 -4.99 20.38 -39.01
CA ASP A 357 -3.52 20.53 -38.97
C ASP A 357 -2.75 19.26 -38.56
N THR A 358 -3.45 18.19 -38.18
CA THR A 358 -2.78 17.18 -37.36
C THR A 358 -3.23 15.73 -37.52
N TRP A 359 -3.88 15.23 -38.58
CA TRP A 359 -4.18 13.77 -38.61
C TRP A 359 -2.95 12.85 -38.39
N ASN A 360 -1.80 13.18 -39.00
CA ASN A 360 -0.53 12.48 -38.77
C ASN A 360 0.14 12.81 -37.41
N ASN A 361 -0.04 14.03 -36.89
CA ASN A 361 0.47 14.46 -35.57
C ASN A 361 -0.38 13.94 -34.41
N ILE A 362 -1.70 13.84 -34.58
CA ILE A 362 -2.72 13.25 -33.70
C ILE A 362 -2.50 11.75 -33.61
N LYS A 363 -2.17 11.08 -34.72
CA LYS A 363 -1.85 9.64 -34.71
C LYS A 363 -0.67 9.33 -33.79
N ASN A 364 0.38 10.16 -33.80
CA ASN A 364 1.52 10.05 -32.87
C ASN A 364 1.21 10.59 -31.45
N ARG A 365 0.33 11.58 -31.28
CA ARG A 365 -0.02 12.19 -29.97
C ARG A 365 -1.12 11.45 -29.20
N ARG A 366 -1.94 10.62 -29.87
CA ARG A 366 -2.90 9.69 -29.26
C ARG A 366 -2.25 8.37 -28.81
N CYS A 367 -0.95 8.17 -29.08
CA CYS A 367 -0.22 6.98 -28.65
C CYS A 367 -0.10 6.88 -27.13
N TYR A 368 -0.08 7.97 -26.34
CA TYR A 368 0.12 7.86 -24.89
C TYR A 368 -0.86 6.90 -24.19
N TYR A 369 -2.15 6.99 -24.49
CA TYR A 369 -3.14 6.08 -23.93
C TYR A 369 -3.00 4.66 -24.48
N ALA A 370 -2.79 4.52 -25.79
CA ALA A 370 -2.63 3.21 -26.42
C ALA A 370 -1.36 2.50 -25.93
N ASP A 371 -0.25 3.21 -25.79
CA ASP A 371 1.02 2.79 -25.21
C ASP A 371 0.81 2.41 -23.75
N PHE A 372 0.22 3.29 -22.93
CA PHE A 372 -0.10 3.00 -21.54
C PHE A 372 -0.98 1.76 -21.39
N CYS A 373 -2.02 1.63 -22.21
CA CYS A 373 -2.88 0.45 -22.24
C CYS A 373 -2.11 -0.79 -22.69
N SER A 374 -1.17 -0.66 -23.63
CA SER A 374 -0.31 -1.77 -24.07
C SER A 374 0.66 -2.18 -22.97
N PHE A 375 1.28 -1.24 -22.25
CA PHE A 375 2.12 -1.50 -21.08
C PHE A 375 1.31 -2.10 -19.93
N LYS A 376 0.14 -1.53 -19.65
CA LYS A 376 -0.81 -2.04 -18.65
C LYS A 376 -1.28 -3.43 -19.03
N LYS A 377 -1.55 -3.70 -20.31
CA LYS A 377 -1.92 -5.04 -20.82
C LYS A 377 -0.74 -6.00 -20.76
N ALA A 378 0.48 -5.61 -21.10
CA ALA A 378 1.68 -6.45 -20.96
C ALA A 378 1.93 -6.82 -19.49
N ARG A 379 1.74 -5.85 -18.58
CA ARG A 379 1.70 -6.05 -17.13
C ARG A 379 0.58 -7.00 -16.71
N ASP A 380 -0.64 -6.77 -17.19
CA ASP A 380 -1.84 -7.53 -16.81
C ASP A 380 -1.92 -8.90 -17.52
N VAL A 381 -1.17 -9.14 -18.59
CA VAL A 381 -0.98 -10.46 -19.22
C VAL A 381 -0.18 -11.38 -18.29
N CYS A 382 0.64 -10.82 -17.39
CA CYS A 382 1.20 -11.57 -16.26
C CYS A 382 0.15 -11.89 -15.17
N ILE A 383 -1.03 -11.25 -15.25
CA ILE A 383 -2.27 -11.50 -14.49
C ILE A 383 -3.27 -12.25 -15.41
N ASN A 384 -2.81 -13.12 -16.32
CA ASN A 384 -3.67 -14.10 -17.02
C ASN A 384 -4.14 -15.21 -16.04
N THR A 385 -4.48 -14.81 -14.82
CA THR A 385 -4.77 -15.70 -13.72
C THR A 385 -6.07 -15.26 -13.06
N PRO A 386 -6.87 -16.22 -12.56
CA PRO A 386 -8.06 -15.90 -11.78
C PRO A 386 -7.74 -15.37 -10.38
N PHE A 387 -6.46 -15.36 -9.99
CA PHE A 387 -6.03 -15.13 -8.62
C PHE A 387 -6.11 -13.65 -8.30
N ILE A 388 -7.17 -13.30 -7.60
CA ILE A 388 -7.31 -12.00 -6.96
C ILE A 388 -6.23 -11.93 -5.88
N ASP A 389 -5.59 -10.77 -5.75
CA ASP A 389 -4.71 -10.51 -4.62
C ASP A 389 -5.57 -10.48 -3.35
N ILE A 390 -5.61 -11.64 -2.66
CA ILE A 390 -6.25 -11.83 -1.37
C ILE A 390 -5.17 -11.67 -0.31
N THR A 391 -4.29 -10.67 -0.44
CA THR A 391 -3.51 -10.12 0.68
C THR A 391 -4.48 -9.62 1.73
N TYR A 392 -5.03 -10.60 2.45
CA TYR A 392 -5.94 -10.44 3.54
C TYR A 392 -5.07 -9.99 4.70
N THR A 393 -5.13 -8.69 4.98
CA THR A 393 -5.08 -8.25 6.37
C THR A 393 -6.47 -8.52 6.93
N PRO A 394 -6.64 -9.41 7.94
CA PRO A 394 -7.87 -9.46 8.70
C PRO A 394 -8.10 -8.06 9.28
N ASN A 395 -8.98 -7.26 8.68
CA ASN A 395 -9.69 -6.27 9.46
C ASN A 395 -10.62 -7.08 10.35
N CYS A 396 -10.37 -7.09 11.64
CA CYS A 396 -11.21 -7.68 12.69
C CYS A 396 -12.65 -7.14 12.72
N ILE A 397 -13.01 -6.20 11.85
CA ILE A 397 -14.31 -5.52 11.79
C ILE A 397 -14.99 -5.83 10.45
N ASP A 398 -15.28 -7.10 10.18
CA ASP A 398 -16.03 -7.51 8.98
C ASP A 398 -17.29 -8.34 9.37
N ARG A 399 -18.16 -7.83 10.26
CA ARG A 399 -19.63 -7.98 10.14
C ARG A 399 -20.38 -7.19 11.23
N PRO A 400 -21.34 -6.33 10.85
CA PRO A 400 -22.57 -6.18 11.63
C PRO A 400 -23.50 -7.38 11.40
N LYS A 401 -24.18 -7.85 12.45
CA LYS A 401 -25.30 -8.81 12.31
C LYS A 401 -26.43 -8.14 11.52
N TYR A 402 -26.85 -8.73 10.41
CA TYR A 402 -28.11 -8.38 9.75
C TYR A 402 -29.22 -9.23 10.38
N ILE A 403 -30.00 -8.64 11.29
CA ILE A 403 -31.18 -9.30 11.85
C ILE A 403 -32.37 -8.87 11.00
N GLN A 404 -32.90 -9.82 10.23
CA GLN A 404 -33.96 -9.63 9.23
C GLN A 404 -35.31 -9.11 9.79
N LYS A 405 -35.41 -8.85 11.10
CA LYS A 405 -36.65 -8.47 11.78
C LYS A 405 -36.74 -7.00 12.19
N GLU A 406 -35.65 -6.27 12.23
CA GLU A 406 -35.62 -4.86 12.65
C GLU A 406 -34.54 -4.17 11.82
N ASP A 407 -34.90 -3.21 10.95
CA ASP A 407 -33.97 -2.45 10.10
C ASP A 407 -33.01 -1.55 10.93
N ARG A 408 -32.18 -2.15 11.78
CA ARG A 408 -31.16 -1.48 12.60
C ARG A 408 -29.92 -2.37 12.70
N ILE A 409 -28.76 -1.72 12.54
CA ILE A 409 -27.44 -2.33 12.63
C ILE A 409 -26.94 -2.18 14.08
N VAL A 410 -26.58 -3.29 14.73
CA VAL A 410 -25.91 -3.31 16.05
C VAL A 410 -24.52 -3.95 15.89
N ILE A 411 -23.50 -3.31 16.46
CA ILE A 411 -22.09 -3.72 16.45
C ILE A 411 -21.81 -4.47 17.75
N ASP A 412 -21.21 -5.66 17.67
CA ASP A 412 -20.73 -6.44 18.82
C ASP A 412 -19.28 -6.89 18.54
N GLU A 413 -18.38 -6.67 19.50
CA GLU A 413 -16.92 -6.55 19.27
C GLU A 413 -16.11 -7.83 19.55
N SER A 414 -16.70 -8.95 19.98
CA SER A 414 -15.89 -9.97 20.68
C SER A 414 -15.80 -11.40 20.10
N SER A 415 -16.39 -11.75 18.94
CA SER A 415 -16.34 -13.17 18.47
C SER A 415 -16.27 -13.46 16.95
N SER A 416 -16.23 -12.47 16.04
CA SER A 416 -16.55 -12.69 14.61
C SER A 416 -15.39 -12.83 13.62
N SER A 417 -14.11 -12.80 14.02
CA SER A 417 -12.98 -12.76 13.07
C SER A 417 -12.77 -14.08 12.30
N PHE A 418 -12.99 -15.23 12.94
CA PHE A 418 -12.64 -16.55 12.39
C PHE A 418 -13.62 -17.08 11.31
N GLN A 419 -14.91 -16.74 11.40
CA GLN A 419 -15.93 -17.19 10.45
C GLN A 419 -15.80 -16.56 9.06
N ASN A 420 -15.12 -15.42 8.97
CA ASN A 420 -14.92 -14.67 7.72
C ASN A 420 -13.79 -15.24 6.84
N CYS A 421 -12.88 -16.01 7.42
CA CYS A 421 -11.72 -16.56 6.70
C CYS A 421 -12.12 -17.63 5.69
N GLN A 422 -12.90 -18.61 6.12
CA GLN A 422 -13.32 -19.75 5.31
C GLN A 422 -14.30 -19.33 4.20
N ASN A 423 -15.17 -18.35 4.47
CA ASN A 423 -16.00 -17.71 3.44
C ASN A 423 -15.17 -16.99 2.37
N SER A 424 -14.05 -16.37 2.77
CA SER A 424 -13.13 -15.69 1.85
C SER A 424 -12.32 -16.68 1.02
N ILE A 425 -11.89 -17.81 1.62
CA ILE A 425 -11.27 -18.93 0.89
C ILE A 425 -12.24 -19.48 -0.15
N LEU A 426 -13.50 -19.73 0.22
CA LEU A 426 -14.51 -20.23 -0.71
C LEU A 426 -14.75 -19.26 -1.87
N LEU A 427 -14.82 -17.95 -1.59
CA LEU A 427 -14.91 -16.92 -2.63
C LEU A 427 -13.72 -16.97 -3.59
N ALA A 428 -12.50 -17.06 -3.06
CA ALA A 428 -11.27 -17.18 -3.84
C ALA A 428 -11.26 -18.41 -4.75
N MET A 429 -11.69 -19.56 -4.22
CA MET A 429 -11.82 -20.80 -4.99
C MET A 429 -12.81 -20.64 -6.14
N PHE A 430 -13.99 -20.04 -5.89
CA PHE A 430 -14.97 -19.83 -6.95
C PHE A 430 -14.49 -18.86 -8.04
N PHE A 431 -13.71 -17.83 -7.71
CA PHE A 431 -13.03 -17.01 -8.73
C PHE A 431 -12.12 -17.83 -9.63
N CYS A 432 -11.44 -18.83 -9.08
CA CYS A 432 -10.65 -19.77 -9.88
C CYS A 432 -11.54 -20.64 -10.77
N PHE A 433 -12.61 -21.19 -10.20
CA PHE A 433 -13.48 -22.14 -10.90
C PHE A 433 -14.24 -21.53 -12.08
N VAL A 434 -14.69 -20.29 -11.95
CA VAL A 434 -15.54 -19.67 -12.99
C VAL A 434 -14.75 -18.87 -14.02
N PHE A 435 -13.44 -18.77 -13.86
CA PHE A 435 -12.62 -17.98 -14.78
C PHE A 435 -12.38 -18.68 -16.11
N ASP A 436 -12.74 -18.00 -17.19
CA ASP A 436 -12.48 -18.43 -18.54
C ASP A 436 -11.19 -17.75 -19.06
N PRO A 437 -10.08 -18.50 -19.21
CA PRO A 437 -8.80 -17.91 -19.62
C PRO A 437 -8.81 -17.41 -21.08
N ALA A 438 -9.70 -17.93 -21.94
CA ALA A 438 -9.79 -17.52 -23.33
C ALA A 438 -10.50 -16.17 -23.47
N THR A 439 -11.60 -15.97 -22.72
CA THR A 439 -12.38 -14.72 -22.75
C THR A 439 -11.96 -13.70 -21.70
N LYS A 440 -11.14 -14.11 -20.72
CA LYS A 440 -10.69 -13.31 -19.57
C LYS A 440 -11.85 -12.77 -18.72
N LYS A 441 -12.91 -13.56 -18.59
CA LYS A 441 -14.12 -13.22 -17.83
C LYS A 441 -14.51 -14.36 -16.89
N TYR A 442 -15.22 -14.00 -15.83
CA TYR A 442 -15.87 -14.95 -14.93
C TYR A 442 -17.23 -15.36 -15.52
N ASN A 443 -17.46 -16.66 -15.65
CA ASN A 443 -18.66 -17.23 -16.22
C ASN A 443 -19.05 -18.54 -15.51
N THR A 444 -20.32 -18.67 -15.15
CA THR A 444 -20.92 -19.84 -14.48
C THR A 444 -21.66 -20.80 -15.42
N ASP A 445 -21.64 -20.60 -16.75
CA ASP A 445 -22.44 -21.36 -17.72
C ASP A 445 -22.09 -22.86 -17.75
N HIS A 446 -20.85 -23.25 -17.40
CA HIS A 446 -20.47 -24.66 -17.26
C HIS A 446 -20.98 -25.30 -15.98
N LEU A 447 -21.61 -24.53 -15.07
CA LEU A 447 -22.24 -24.99 -13.84
C LEU A 447 -23.77 -24.82 -13.95
N PRO A 448 -24.46 -25.66 -14.74
CA PRO A 448 -25.88 -25.48 -15.04
C PRO A 448 -26.77 -25.54 -13.79
N ASN A 449 -26.38 -26.33 -12.79
CA ASN A 449 -27.13 -26.51 -11.54
C ASN A 449 -26.74 -25.52 -10.43
N ALA A 450 -25.83 -24.59 -10.70
CA ALA A 450 -25.44 -23.57 -9.73
C ALA A 450 -26.62 -22.72 -9.25
N SER A 451 -26.57 -22.34 -7.97
CA SER A 451 -27.60 -21.52 -7.34
C SER A 451 -27.79 -20.19 -8.08
N ASN A 452 -29.03 -19.71 -8.14
CA ASN A 452 -29.36 -18.46 -8.84
C ASN A 452 -28.59 -17.25 -8.26
N LYS A 453 -28.32 -17.23 -6.95
CA LYS A 453 -27.53 -16.17 -6.32
C LYS A 453 -26.04 -16.25 -6.70
N LEU A 454 -25.46 -17.45 -6.82
CA LEU A 454 -24.09 -17.61 -7.32
C LEU A 454 -23.98 -17.11 -8.77
N LYS A 455 -24.90 -17.51 -9.65
CA LYS A 455 -24.96 -17.02 -11.03
C LYS A 455 -25.14 -15.50 -11.08
N SER A 456 -26.06 -14.95 -10.28
CA SER A 456 -26.30 -13.51 -10.19
C SER A 456 -25.10 -12.74 -9.62
N PHE A 457 -24.31 -13.35 -8.74
CA PHE A 457 -23.10 -12.75 -8.19
C PHE A 457 -22.05 -12.60 -9.29
N PHE A 458 -21.74 -13.68 -10.01
CA PHE A 458 -20.73 -13.65 -11.08
C PHE A 458 -21.19 -12.96 -12.35
N SER A 459 -22.50 -12.87 -12.63
CA SER A 459 -23.01 -12.01 -13.71
C SER A 459 -22.85 -10.52 -13.41
N LYS A 460 -22.74 -10.16 -12.13
CA LYS A 460 -22.45 -8.79 -11.68
C LYS A 460 -20.95 -8.52 -11.63
N TYR A 461 -20.15 -9.53 -11.34
CA TYR A 461 -18.70 -9.47 -11.24
C TYR A 461 -18.04 -10.28 -12.36
N THR A 462 -18.34 -9.91 -13.60
CA THR A 462 -17.97 -10.67 -14.82
C THR A 462 -16.52 -10.48 -15.25
N TYR A 463 -15.88 -9.36 -14.88
CA TYR A 463 -14.53 -9.01 -15.31
C TYR A 463 -13.52 -9.24 -14.18
N ILE A 464 -12.26 -9.51 -14.55
CA ILE A 464 -11.14 -9.71 -13.61
C ILE A 464 -11.11 -8.57 -12.58
N VAL A 465 -11.07 -8.92 -11.31
CA VAL A 465 -11.00 -7.97 -10.20
C VAL A 465 -9.61 -8.02 -9.58
N LYS A 466 -9.01 -6.85 -9.31
CA LYS A 466 -7.66 -6.75 -8.73
C LYS A 466 -7.64 -7.19 -7.26
N ASN A 467 -8.68 -6.87 -6.48
CA ASN A 467 -8.81 -7.17 -5.05
C ASN A 467 -10.27 -7.42 -4.63
N ILE A 468 -10.50 -8.18 -3.57
CA ILE A 468 -11.86 -8.42 -3.03
C ILE A 468 -12.27 -7.25 -2.13
N SER A 469 -13.18 -6.39 -2.60
CA SER A 469 -13.68 -5.25 -1.82
C SER A 469 -14.61 -5.66 -0.67
N VAL A 470 -14.72 -4.82 0.38
CA VAL A 470 -15.65 -5.03 1.50
C VAL A 470 -17.10 -5.20 1.00
N ALA A 471 -17.50 -4.39 0.01
CA ALA A 471 -18.83 -4.49 -0.62
C ALA A 471 -19.05 -5.82 -1.35
N MET A 472 -18.00 -6.37 -1.99
CA MET A 472 -18.06 -7.68 -2.63
C MET A 472 -18.21 -8.80 -1.59
N LYS A 473 -17.46 -8.74 -0.47
CA LYS A 473 -17.59 -9.69 0.64
C LYS A 473 -18.98 -9.67 1.26
N SER A 474 -19.54 -8.47 1.47
CA SER A 474 -20.89 -8.31 2.01
C SER A 474 -21.96 -8.94 1.10
N LYS A 475 -21.82 -8.76 -0.22
CA LYS A 475 -22.71 -9.43 -1.18
C LYS A 475 -22.49 -10.94 -1.24
N TRP A 476 -21.24 -11.40 -1.16
CA TRP A 476 -20.90 -12.82 -1.11
C TRP A 476 -21.49 -13.50 0.12
N SER A 477 -21.45 -12.83 1.28
CA SER A 477 -22.13 -13.27 2.49
C SER A 477 -23.62 -13.58 2.24
N GLY A 478 -24.32 -12.71 1.51
CA GLY A 478 -25.71 -12.96 1.11
C GLY A 478 -25.92 -14.12 0.13
N VAL A 479 -24.87 -14.60 -0.55
CA VAL A 479 -24.90 -15.85 -1.35
C VAL A 479 -24.81 -17.07 -0.43
N ILE A 480 -23.99 -16.99 0.63
CA ILE A 480 -23.75 -18.10 1.58
C ILE A 480 -24.89 -18.26 2.60
N ASP A 481 -25.38 -17.16 3.17
CA ASP A 481 -26.44 -17.20 4.19
C ASP A 481 -27.71 -17.90 3.64
N ASP A 482 -27.96 -17.71 2.34
CA ASP A 482 -28.99 -18.33 1.48
C ASP A 482 -29.04 -19.87 1.38
N LEU A 483 -27.92 -20.54 1.66
CA LEU A 483 -27.80 -21.96 1.38
C LEU A 483 -28.69 -22.81 2.31
N PRO A 484 -29.12 -24.02 1.89
CA PRO A 484 -29.94 -24.90 2.73
C PRO A 484 -29.28 -25.24 4.07
N SER A 485 -30.03 -25.16 5.18
CA SER A 485 -29.49 -25.30 6.55
C SER A 485 -29.22 -26.74 7.01
N SER A 486 -29.72 -27.76 6.31
CA SER A 486 -29.86 -29.11 6.86
C SER A 486 -28.56 -29.87 7.14
N LYS A 487 -27.41 -29.43 6.58
CA LYS A 487 -26.10 -30.06 6.79
C LYS A 487 -25.05 -29.14 7.45
N ARG A 488 -25.39 -27.87 7.73
CA ARG A 488 -24.45 -26.86 8.25
C ARG A 488 -24.15 -27.04 9.75
N ASN A 489 -22.93 -26.70 10.15
CA ASN A 489 -22.54 -26.63 11.56
C ASN A 489 -22.87 -25.23 12.10
N TYR A 490 -23.41 -25.15 13.33
CA TYR A 490 -23.70 -23.89 14.01
C TYR A 490 -22.98 -23.89 15.36
N ASN A 491 -22.36 -22.77 15.68
CA ASN A 491 -21.81 -22.47 17.01
C ASN A 491 -22.95 -22.36 18.03
N GLY A 492 -22.62 -22.47 19.32
CA GLY A 492 -23.60 -22.34 20.42
C GLY A 492 -24.35 -21.00 20.48
N ASP A 493 -23.86 -19.97 19.79
CA ASP A 493 -24.47 -18.64 19.66
C ASP A 493 -25.35 -18.47 18.40
N GLY A 494 -25.55 -19.55 17.62
CA GLY A 494 -26.36 -19.55 16.40
C GLY A 494 -25.65 -19.06 15.13
N SER A 495 -24.36 -18.73 15.20
CA SER A 495 -23.55 -18.38 14.02
C SER A 495 -23.04 -19.62 13.27
N ILE A 496 -22.80 -19.54 11.96
CA ILE A 496 -22.39 -20.71 11.14
C ILE A 496 -20.93 -21.07 11.48
N ALA A 497 -20.69 -22.30 11.94
CA ALA A 497 -19.37 -22.86 12.18
C ALA A 497 -18.73 -23.31 10.85
N ASN A 498 -17.99 -22.40 10.20
CA ASN A 498 -17.43 -22.59 8.85
C ASN A 498 -16.11 -23.37 8.80
N THR A 499 -15.77 -24.19 9.79
CA THR A 499 -14.41 -24.76 9.92
C THR A 499 -14.30 -26.17 9.34
N GLY A 500 -13.15 -26.52 8.75
CA GLY A 500 -12.88 -27.88 8.25
C GLY A 500 -13.24 -28.15 6.78
N LEU A 501 -12.55 -29.12 6.17
CA LEU A 501 -12.71 -29.45 4.76
C LEU A 501 -14.10 -30.00 4.43
N LEU A 502 -14.72 -30.78 5.34
CA LEU A 502 -16.07 -31.31 5.11
C LEU A 502 -17.09 -30.19 4.96
N ASN A 503 -17.00 -29.17 5.80
CA ASN A 503 -17.86 -27.99 5.73
C ASN A 503 -17.71 -27.23 4.41
N ILE A 504 -16.48 -27.03 3.92
CA ILE A 504 -16.24 -26.41 2.61
C ILE A 504 -16.88 -27.24 1.49
N LEU A 505 -16.71 -28.56 1.50
CA LEU A 505 -17.29 -29.44 0.49
C LEU A 505 -18.82 -29.41 0.51
N TYR A 506 -19.46 -29.34 1.69
CA TYR A 506 -20.90 -29.16 1.78
C TYR A 506 -21.36 -27.84 1.18
N MET A 507 -20.71 -26.73 1.54
CA MET A 507 -21.05 -25.41 0.97
C MET A 507 -20.87 -25.38 -0.54
N MET A 508 -19.81 -26.01 -1.06
CA MET A 508 -19.62 -26.16 -2.51
C MET A 508 -20.76 -26.93 -3.15
N SER A 509 -21.14 -28.08 -2.57
CA SER A 509 -22.25 -28.90 -3.06
C SER A 509 -23.55 -28.09 -3.15
N ASP A 510 -23.87 -27.32 -2.10
CA ASP A 510 -25.07 -26.48 -2.07
C ASP A 510 -25.01 -25.34 -3.10
N LEU A 511 -23.83 -24.75 -3.30
CA LEU A 511 -23.62 -23.67 -4.28
C LEU A 511 -23.79 -24.15 -5.73
N VAL A 512 -23.35 -25.37 -6.05
CA VAL A 512 -23.39 -25.91 -7.41
C VAL A 512 -24.57 -26.83 -7.71
N GLY A 513 -25.45 -27.07 -6.73
CA GLY A 513 -26.69 -27.82 -6.90
C GLY A 513 -26.55 -29.34 -6.80
N GLY A 514 -25.63 -29.82 -5.95
CA GLY A 514 -25.36 -31.24 -5.75
C GLY A 514 -24.47 -31.84 -6.84
N MET A 515 -23.48 -32.64 -6.43
CA MET A 515 -22.49 -33.22 -7.34
C MET A 515 -21.95 -34.56 -6.79
N PRO A 516 -22.04 -35.67 -7.56
CA PRO A 516 -21.63 -36.99 -7.09
C PRO A 516 -20.19 -37.09 -6.59
N GLU A 517 -19.26 -36.39 -7.23
CA GLU A 517 -17.84 -36.43 -6.87
C GLU A 517 -17.58 -35.72 -5.53
N ILE A 518 -18.33 -34.65 -5.23
CA ILE A 518 -18.30 -34.00 -3.91
C ILE A 518 -18.85 -34.96 -2.86
N GLU A 519 -19.97 -35.63 -3.14
CA GLU A 519 -20.59 -36.59 -2.23
C GLU A 519 -19.67 -37.79 -1.94
N TYR A 520 -19.03 -38.34 -2.98
CA TYR A 520 -18.04 -39.41 -2.85
C TYR A 520 -16.86 -38.97 -1.97
N THR A 521 -16.31 -37.78 -2.22
CA THR A 521 -15.20 -37.21 -1.44
C THR A 521 -15.60 -37.02 0.03
N VAL A 522 -16.80 -36.51 0.29
CA VAL A 522 -17.36 -36.35 1.64
C VAL A 522 -17.50 -37.70 2.35
N ASN A 523 -18.00 -38.73 1.65
CA ASN A 523 -18.16 -40.06 2.23
C ASN A 523 -16.82 -40.72 2.54
N TYR A 524 -15.82 -40.54 1.67
CA TYR A 524 -14.45 -40.99 1.91
C TYR A 524 -13.85 -40.35 3.16
N ILE A 525 -13.94 -39.02 3.31
CA ILE A 525 -13.43 -38.32 4.50
C ILE A 525 -14.18 -38.79 5.77
N LYS A 526 -15.50 -39.00 5.70
CA LYS A 526 -16.26 -39.54 6.84
C LYS A 526 -15.86 -40.95 7.24
N TYR A 527 -15.53 -41.80 6.27
CA TYR A 527 -15.02 -43.15 6.54
C TYR A 527 -13.66 -43.07 7.25
N MET A 528 -12.74 -42.26 6.72
CA MET A 528 -11.42 -42.02 7.30
C MET A 528 -11.50 -41.55 8.77
N LEU A 529 -12.39 -40.59 9.07
CA LEU A 529 -12.53 -40.03 10.42
C LEU A 529 -13.10 -41.03 11.46
N LYS A 530 -13.61 -42.19 11.03
CA LYS A 530 -14.15 -43.24 11.91
C LYS A 530 -13.12 -44.32 12.27
N GLU A 531 -12.07 -44.53 11.46
CA GLU A 531 -11.09 -45.62 11.64
C GLU A 531 -9.74 -45.11 12.20
N GLU A 532 -9.76 -44.62 13.45
CA GLU A 532 -8.64 -43.92 14.10
C GLU A 532 -7.32 -44.71 14.24
N GLU A 533 -7.37 -46.02 14.44
CA GLU A 533 -6.19 -46.83 14.76
C GLU A 533 -5.29 -47.13 13.53
N ASP A 534 -5.85 -47.13 12.32
CA ASP A 534 -5.12 -47.41 11.08
C ASP A 534 -4.79 -46.13 10.28
N SER A 535 -5.54 -45.04 10.47
CA SER A 535 -5.34 -43.79 9.72
C SER A 535 -4.01 -43.09 10.04
N MET A 536 -3.52 -43.19 11.28
CA MET A 536 -2.24 -42.59 11.69
C MET A 536 -1.01 -43.33 11.14
N LYS A 537 -1.15 -44.60 10.72
CA LYS A 537 -0.04 -45.41 10.16
C LYS A 537 0.17 -45.19 8.66
N ASN A 538 -0.79 -44.59 7.94
CA ASN A 538 -0.82 -44.47 6.48
C ASN A 538 -1.11 -43.04 5.98
N ILE A 539 -0.61 -42.02 6.67
CA ILE A 539 -0.87 -40.60 6.34
C ILE A 539 -0.49 -40.24 4.89
N GLU A 540 0.60 -40.79 4.34
CA GLU A 540 1.00 -40.53 2.96
C GLU A 540 0.01 -41.10 1.92
N LYS A 541 -0.53 -42.29 2.17
CA LYS A 541 -1.55 -42.89 1.31
C LYS A 541 -2.84 -42.08 1.35
N ILE A 542 -3.27 -41.66 2.55
CA ILE A 542 -4.45 -40.80 2.74
C ILE A 542 -4.28 -39.47 2.01
N LYS A 543 -3.09 -38.87 2.10
CA LYS A 543 -2.74 -37.63 1.40
C LYS A 543 -2.92 -37.79 -0.11
N LEU A 544 -2.37 -38.85 -0.70
CA LEU A 544 -2.46 -39.12 -2.14
C LEU A 544 -3.90 -39.35 -2.60
N GLU A 545 -4.66 -40.20 -1.90
CA GLU A 545 -6.06 -40.49 -2.24
C GLU A 545 -6.94 -39.23 -2.11
N LEU A 546 -6.76 -38.45 -1.05
CA LEU A 546 -7.48 -37.19 -0.88
C LEU A 546 -7.14 -36.18 -1.98
N GLN A 547 -5.86 -36.10 -2.37
CA GLN A 547 -5.41 -35.24 -3.46
C GLN A 547 -6.08 -35.62 -4.78
N GLU A 548 -6.16 -36.91 -5.11
CA GLU A 548 -6.83 -37.40 -6.33
C GLU A 548 -8.34 -37.10 -6.35
N LEU A 549 -9.01 -37.20 -5.20
CA LEU A 549 -10.44 -36.87 -5.09
C LEU A 549 -10.69 -35.38 -5.25
N LEU A 550 -9.91 -34.54 -4.55
CA LEU A 550 -10.00 -33.08 -4.67
C LEU A 550 -9.65 -32.61 -6.09
N GLN A 551 -8.65 -33.25 -6.73
CA GLN A 551 -8.30 -33.03 -8.13
C GLN A 551 -9.49 -33.22 -9.07
N LYS A 552 -10.25 -34.32 -8.90
CA LYS A 552 -11.46 -34.59 -9.69
C LYS A 552 -12.54 -33.53 -9.44
N VAL A 553 -12.81 -33.22 -8.16
CA VAL A 553 -13.82 -32.20 -7.78
C VAL A 553 -13.47 -30.84 -8.39
N PHE A 554 -12.25 -30.36 -8.19
CA PHE A 554 -11.86 -29.02 -8.66
C PHE A 554 -11.75 -28.95 -10.17
N SER A 555 -11.29 -30.00 -10.87
CA SER A 555 -11.30 -30.04 -12.34
C SER A 555 -12.70 -29.94 -12.93
N PHE A 556 -13.68 -30.57 -12.29
CA PHE A 556 -15.06 -30.51 -12.74
C PHE A 556 -15.67 -29.11 -12.52
N LEU A 557 -15.46 -28.54 -11.32
CA LEU A 557 -15.94 -27.19 -10.98
C LEU A 557 -15.30 -26.11 -11.86
N SER A 558 -14.07 -26.34 -12.31
CA SER A 558 -13.30 -25.35 -13.06
C SER A 558 -13.69 -25.25 -14.52
N ARG A 559 -13.75 -24.03 -15.04
CA ARG A 559 -13.88 -23.76 -16.47
C ARG A 559 -12.59 -24.15 -17.20
N ASN A 560 -11.43 -23.77 -16.65
CA ASN A 560 -10.14 -24.29 -17.10
C ASN A 560 -9.92 -25.70 -16.55
N LYS A 561 -9.99 -26.70 -17.42
CA LYS A 561 -9.85 -28.12 -17.03
C LYS A 561 -8.42 -28.53 -16.70
N LYS A 562 -7.42 -27.72 -17.09
CA LYS A 562 -6.01 -27.95 -16.78
C LYS A 562 -5.69 -27.42 -15.37
N VAL A 563 -6.19 -28.14 -14.37
CA VAL A 563 -5.95 -27.86 -12.95
C VAL A 563 -5.04 -28.94 -12.36
N GLU A 564 -4.20 -28.58 -11.39
CA GLU A 564 -3.42 -29.47 -10.54
C GLU A 564 -3.70 -29.10 -9.07
N VAL A 565 -3.92 -30.09 -8.23
CA VAL A 565 -4.23 -29.92 -6.81
C VAL A 565 -3.10 -30.51 -5.99
N GLU A 566 -2.58 -29.71 -5.06
CA GLU A 566 -1.59 -30.12 -4.07
C GLU A 566 -2.29 -30.20 -2.71
N CYS A 567 -2.15 -31.32 -2.01
CA CYS A 567 -2.73 -31.50 -0.68
C CYS A 567 -1.60 -31.80 0.31
N ASN A 568 -1.39 -30.95 1.31
CA ASN A 568 -0.30 -31.06 2.27
C ASN A 568 -0.82 -31.06 3.72
N ASN A 569 -0.17 -31.86 4.56
CA ASN A 569 -0.38 -31.93 6.01
C ASN A 569 -1.86 -32.07 6.44
N PRO A 570 -2.59 -33.12 6.01
CA PRO A 570 -3.93 -33.38 6.51
C PRO A 570 -3.87 -33.75 8.01
N ILE A 571 -4.63 -33.04 8.84
CA ILE A 571 -4.68 -33.21 10.31
C ILE A 571 -6.14 -33.34 10.75
N ILE A 572 -6.44 -34.33 11.58
CA ILE A 572 -7.78 -34.50 12.16
C ILE A 572 -8.00 -33.44 13.24
N ILE A 573 -9.10 -32.70 13.15
CA ILE A 573 -9.49 -31.66 14.10
C ILE A 573 -10.83 -31.97 14.75
N ALA A 574 -11.02 -31.52 15.99
CA ALA A 574 -12.31 -31.55 16.66
C ALA A 574 -13.03 -30.20 16.51
N ILE A 575 -14.33 -30.25 16.20
CA ILE A 575 -15.22 -29.11 16.02
C ILE A 575 -16.44 -29.32 16.92
N ASN A 576 -16.86 -28.27 17.63
CA ASN A 576 -18.08 -28.31 18.43
C ASN A 576 -19.32 -28.12 17.54
N LYS A 577 -20.23 -29.08 17.52
CA LYS A 577 -21.51 -29.03 16.81
C LYS A 577 -22.65 -29.17 17.81
N GLN A 578 -23.40 -28.09 18.04
CA GLN A 578 -24.60 -28.12 18.90
C GLN A 578 -24.34 -28.67 20.32
N GLY A 579 -23.12 -28.51 20.84
CA GLY A 579 -22.69 -29.06 22.14
C GLY A 579 -21.99 -30.42 22.08
N GLU A 580 -21.92 -31.07 20.92
CA GLU A 580 -21.18 -32.33 20.71
C GLU A 580 -19.87 -32.11 19.94
N LEU A 581 -18.76 -32.70 20.42
CA LEU A 581 -17.49 -32.72 19.69
C LEU A 581 -17.57 -33.68 18.50
N LYS A 582 -17.46 -33.15 17.27
CA LYS A 582 -17.37 -33.92 16.01
C LYS A 582 -16.01 -33.73 15.36
N LYS A 583 -15.56 -34.72 14.61
CA LYS A 583 -14.28 -34.69 13.89
C LYS A 583 -14.45 -34.12 12.49
N ASP A 584 -13.43 -33.40 12.01
CA ASP A 584 -13.29 -32.88 10.65
C ASP A 584 -11.80 -32.89 10.27
N LEU A 585 -11.45 -32.35 9.10
CA LEU A 585 -10.11 -32.34 8.56
C LEU A 585 -9.60 -30.90 8.36
N ALA A 586 -8.43 -30.62 8.91
CA ALA A 586 -7.59 -29.49 8.57
C ALA A 586 -6.57 -29.89 7.50
N VAL A 587 -6.31 -29.03 6.52
CA VAL A 587 -5.45 -29.36 5.38
C VAL A 587 -4.93 -28.09 4.70
N ASN A 588 -3.72 -28.15 4.14
CA ASN A 588 -3.18 -27.11 3.26
C ASN A 588 -3.37 -27.53 1.79
N ILE A 589 -4.08 -26.72 1.01
CA ILE A 589 -4.46 -27.03 -0.37
C ILE A 589 -3.87 -25.99 -1.31
N GLY A 590 -3.19 -26.45 -2.37
CA GLY A 590 -2.84 -25.67 -3.55
C GLY A 590 -3.74 -26.01 -4.73
N ILE A 591 -4.26 -25.01 -5.45
CA ILE A 591 -4.99 -25.16 -6.72
C ILE A 591 -4.20 -24.40 -7.78
N LEU A 592 -3.58 -25.13 -8.69
CA LEU A 592 -2.71 -24.64 -9.76
C LEU A 592 -3.41 -24.82 -11.11
N TYR A 593 -3.25 -23.85 -12.01
CA TYR A 593 -3.74 -23.90 -13.38
C TYR A 593 -2.58 -23.72 -14.35
N ASP A 594 -2.63 -24.45 -15.45
CA ASP A 594 -1.68 -24.30 -16.55
C ASP A 594 -1.97 -23.01 -17.32
N THR A 595 -1.03 -22.06 -17.27
CA THR A 595 -1.09 -20.80 -18.04
C THR A 595 -0.11 -20.76 -19.21
N GLY A 596 0.36 -21.92 -19.68
CA GLY A 596 1.32 -22.05 -20.78
C GLY A 596 2.77 -22.14 -20.30
N LEU A 597 3.35 -21.03 -19.82
CA LEU A 597 4.76 -20.96 -19.42
C LEU A 597 5.05 -21.58 -18.04
N MET A 598 4.12 -21.45 -17.09
CA MET A 598 4.23 -21.96 -15.72
C MET A 598 2.85 -22.38 -15.21
N TRP A 599 2.82 -23.18 -14.15
CA TRP A 599 1.63 -23.36 -13.34
C TRP A 599 1.47 -22.17 -12.40
N HIS A 600 0.28 -21.58 -12.36
CA HIS A 600 -0.06 -20.51 -11.44
C HIS A 600 -1.27 -20.91 -10.61
N GLY A 601 -1.30 -20.58 -9.33
CA GLY A 601 -2.33 -21.07 -8.42
C GLY A 601 -2.56 -20.21 -7.20
N ILE A 602 -3.47 -20.69 -6.36
CA ILE A 602 -3.63 -20.24 -4.97
C ILE A 602 -3.32 -21.39 -4.03
N ARG A 603 -2.73 -21.08 -2.88
CA ARG A 603 -2.53 -21.98 -1.74
C ARG A 603 -3.23 -21.43 -0.53
N PHE A 604 -3.95 -22.26 0.21
CA PHE A 604 -4.69 -21.83 1.40
C PHE A 604 -4.74 -22.94 2.42
N THR A 605 -4.87 -22.56 3.70
CA THR A 605 -4.95 -23.51 4.81
C THR A 605 -6.36 -23.51 5.39
N ILE A 606 -6.93 -24.71 5.51
CA ILE A 606 -8.18 -24.97 6.22
C ILE A 606 -7.80 -25.51 7.59
N SER A 607 -8.08 -24.78 8.68
CA SER A 607 -7.72 -25.15 10.05
C SER A 607 -8.77 -24.69 11.08
N ASN A 608 -8.64 -25.14 12.33
CA ASN A 608 -9.43 -24.66 13.48
C ASN A 608 -8.73 -23.55 14.30
N SER A 609 -7.49 -23.18 13.95
CA SER A 609 -6.67 -22.16 14.63
C SER A 609 -6.06 -21.17 13.64
N TYR A 610 -5.82 -19.93 14.08
CA TYR A 610 -4.97 -18.97 13.39
C TYR A 610 -3.50 -19.29 13.71
N GLU A 611 -2.83 -20.05 12.84
CA GLU A 611 -1.37 -20.11 12.83
C GLU A 611 -0.83 -19.34 11.61
N GLU A 612 -0.22 -18.19 11.91
CA GLU A 612 0.90 -17.46 11.26
C GLU A 612 0.99 -17.28 9.72
N ASN A 613 0.08 -17.82 8.91
CA ASN A 613 0.16 -17.78 7.44
C ASN A 613 -0.95 -16.94 6.77
N GLN A 614 -0.63 -16.42 5.58
CA GLN A 614 -1.60 -15.77 4.69
C GLN A 614 -2.77 -16.73 4.40
N LEU A 615 -4.02 -16.25 4.51
CA LEU A 615 -5.21 -17.09 4.30
C LEU A 615 -5.27 -17.72 2.91
N VAL A 616 -4.81 -16.96 1.89
CA VAL A 616 -4.66 -17.42 0.52
C VAL A 616 -3.38 -16.78 -0.03
N GLU A 617 -2.40 -17.60 -0.39
CA GLU A 617 -1.14 -17.23 -1.02
C GLU A 617 -1.25 -17.48 -2.54
N ILE A 618 -0.71 -16.58 -3.37
CA ILE A 618 -0.57 -16.84 -4.81
C ILE A 618 0.72 -17.64 -5.02
N ILE A 619 0.60 -18.83 -5.60
CA ILE A 619 1.74 -19.74 -5.82
C ILE A 619 2.03 -19.90 -7.31
N LYS A 620 3.30 -20.18 -7.63
CA LYS A 620 3.78 -20.48 -8.98
C LYS A 620 4.65 -21.72 -8.94
N LYS A 621 4.56 -22.56 -9.97
CA LYS A 621 5.34 -23.78 -10.12
C LYS A 621 5.85 -23.88 -11.55
N GLU A 622 7.16 -24.04 -11.70
CA GLU A 622 7.78 -24.25 -13.00
C GLU A 622 7.33 -25.59 -13.59
N LYS A 623 7.16 -25.64 -14.91
CA LYS A 623 6.92 -26.91 -15.59
C LYS A 623 8.24 -27.68 -15.57
N LEU A 624 8.27 -28.83 -14.89
CA LEU A 624 9.38 -29.77 -15.03
C LEU A 624 9.30 -30.34 -16.46
N ASP A 625 10.12 -29.83 -17.36
CA ASP A 625 10.19 -30.36 -18.73
C ASP A 625 10.76 -31.78 -18.70
N LYS A 626 9.89 -32.77 -18.89
CA LYS A 626 10.29 -34.01 -19.56
C LYS A 626 10.44 -33.68 -21.04
N LYS A 627 11.70 -33.48 -21.45
CA LYS A 627 12.20 -33.23 -22.81
C LYS A 627 12.10 -31.77 -23.28
N GLU A 628 13.23 -31.09 -23.14
CA GLU A 628 13.66 -30.06 -24.07
C GLU A 628 13.71 -30.66 -25.49
N GLU A 629 12.64 -30.52 -26.26
CA GLU A 629 12.70 -30.64 -27.72
C GLU A 629 11.55 -29.82 -28.33
N GLU A 630 11.93 -28.77 -29.04
CA GLU A 630 11.17 -28.09 -30.11
C GLU A 630 9.74 -27.60 -29.81
N TYR A 631 9.61 -26.53 -29.03
CA TYR A 631 8.55 -25.53 -29.28
C TYR A 631 9.11 -24.10 -29.14
N SER A 632 9.60 -23.58 -30.27
CA SER A 632 9.54 -22.17 -30.70
C SER A 632 10.13 -21.08 -29.78
N LYS A 633 11.47 -20.98 -29.76
CA LYS A 633 12.21 -19.81 -29.24
C LYS A 633 12.28 -18.61 -30.22
N GLU A 634 11.73 -18.70 -31.43
CA GLU A 634 12.07 -17.72 -32.49
C GLU A 634 11.06 -16.58 -32.75
N GLN A 635 9.85 -16.59 -32.20
CA GLN A 635 8.87 -15.52 -32.51
C GLN A 635 8.47 -14.60 -31.35
N THR A 636 8.82 -14.90 -30.09
CA THR A 636 8.40 -14.07 -28.94
C THR A 636 9.51 -13.30 -28.25
N SER A 637 10.78 -13.65 -28.48
CA SER A 637 11.93 -12.91 -27.92
C SER A 637 12.22 -11.65 -28.74
N ASP A 638 12.09 -11.71 -30.07
CA ASP A 638 12.42 -10.62 -30.99
C ASP A 638 11.38 -9.47 -30.92
N ASP A 639 10.09 -9.78 -30.78
CA ASP A 639 9.06 -8.75 -30.58
C ASP A 639 9.14 -8.08 -29.20
N LYS A 640 9.56 -8.81 -28.16
CA LYS A 640 9.74 -8.27 -26.80
C LYS A 640 10.99 -7.40 -26.66
N SER A 641 12.10 -7.81 -27.23
CA SER A 641 13.34 -7.03 -27.25
C SER A 641 13.18 -5.77 -28.10
N ARG A 642 12.53 -5.85 -29.27
CA ARG A 642 12.15 -4.67 -30.07
C ARG A 642 11.18 -3.74 -29.34
N PHE A 643 10.22 -4.28 -28.57
CA PHE A 643 9.31 -3.48 -27.75
C PHE A 643 10.04 -2.72 -26.64
N ILE A 644 10.97 -3.36 -25.92
CA ILE A 644 11.79 -2.70 -24.88
C ILE A 644 12.71 -1.64 -25.49
N ILE A 645 13.39 -1.94 -26.60
CA ILE A 645 14.23 -0.97 -27.33
C ILE A 645 13.39 0.24 -27.80
N SER A 646 12.16 0.02 -28.28
CA SER A 646 11.26 1.11 -28.66
C SER A 646 10.80 1.98 -27.49
N ILE A 647 10.76 1.46 -26.26
CA ILE A 647 10.42 2.22 -25.05
C ILE A 647 11.55 3.18 -24.69
N ASP A 648 12.78 2.67 -24.65
CA ASP A 648 13.95 3.49 -24.34
C ASP A 648 14.11 4.62 -25.36
N ASP A 649 13.86 4.36 -26.65
CA ASP A 649 13.94 5.38 -27.68
C ASP A 649 12.80 6.43 -27.60
N ILE A 650 11.53 6.02 -27.42
CA ILE A 650 10.36 6.93 -27.43
C ILE A 650 10.25 7.76 -26.13
N TYR A 651 10.63 7.17 -25.00
CA TYR A 651 10.53 7.79 -23.67
C TYR A 651 11.89 8.23 -23.10
N SER A 652 12.98 8.16 -23.88
CA SER A 652 14.29 8.78 -23.58
C SER A 652 14.20 10.26 -23.22
N TYR A 653 13.24 10.99 -23.82
CA TYR A 653 13.00 12.40 -23.58
C TYR A 653 11.60 12.67 -23.00
N ILE A 654 11.56 12.98 -21.70
CA ILE A 654 10.35 13.20 -20.90
C ILE A 654 10.04 14.71 -20.84
N ASP A 655 9.32 15.21 -21.83
CA ASP A 655 9.02 16.64 -22.03
C ASP A 655 7.55 17.01 -21.78
N ALA A 656 6.75 16.05 -21.34
CA ALA A 656 5.31 16.24 -21.15
C ALA A 656 4.79 15.43 -19.98
N TYR A 657 3.82 15.99 -19.25
CA TYR A 657 3.18 15.34 -18.10
C TYR A 657 2.68 13.90 -18.38
N PRO A 658 2.04 13.59 -19.53
CA PRO A 658 1.65 12.22 -19.86
C PRO A 658 2.85 11.26 -19.95
N LYS A 659 3.96 11.69 -20.54
CA LYS A 659 5.20 10.90 -20.61
C LYS A 659 5.79 10.65 -19.22
N MET A 660 5.69 11.62 -18.30
CA MET A 660 6.14 11.44 -16.91
C MET A 660 5.32 10.35 -16.21
N ILE A 661 4.00 10.35 -16.38
CA ILE A 661 3.12 9.32 -15.81
C ILE A 661 3.44 7.94 -16.39
N ILE A 662 3.58 7.84 -17.71
CA ILE A 662 3.91 6.58 -18.39
C ILE A 662 5.29 6.08 -17.95
N ASN A 663 6.30 6.95 -17.94
CA ASN A 663 7.63 6.60 -17.49
C ASN A 663 7.62 6.13 -16.02
N GLN A 664 6.89 6.81 -15.14
CA GLN A 664 6.74 6.37 -13.75
C GLN A 664 6.02 5.01 -13.68
N PHE A 665 4.97 4.79 -14.47
CA PHE A 665 4.25 3.52 -14.52
C PHE A 665 5.13 2.36 -15.00
N ILE A 666 5.97 2.59 -16.02
CA ILE A 666 6.95 1.63 -16.55
C ILE A 666 8.02 1.35 -15.49
N ASN A 667 8.65 2.40 -14.95
CA ASN A 667 9.70 2.30 -13.93
C ASN A 667 9.23 1.58 -12.67
N MET A 668 7.97 1.76 -12.27
CA MET A 668 7.39 1.05 -11.14
C MET A 668 7.37 -0.47 -11.34
N LYS A 669 7.46 -1.01 -12.58
CA LYS A 669 7.13 -2.42 -12.86
C LYS A 669 7.92 -3.17 -13.97
N ILE A 670 8.74 -2.54 -14.82
CA ILE A 670 9.20 -3.16 -16.09
C ILE A 670 10.71 -3.38 -16.30
N GLU A 671 11.63 -3.04 -15.40
CA GLU A 671 13.06 -3.28 -15.69
C GLU A 671 13.53 -4.77 -15.59
N SER A 672 13.32 -5.47 -16.71
CA SER A 672 14.10 -6.57 -17.33
C SER A 672 13.97 -8.05 -16.88
N TYR A 673 13.83 -8.91 -17.89
CA TYR A 673 13.97 -10.38 -18.01
C TYR A 673 13.26 -11.35 -17.04
N ALA A 674 12.73 -10.91 -15.91
CA ALA A 674 12.14 -11.81 -14.93
C ALA A 674 10.69 -11.43 -14.61
N ILE A 675 9.77 -11.93 -15.45
CA ILE A 675 8.33 -12.08 -15.14
C ILE A 675 8.12 -12.95 -13.86
N SER A 676 9.19 -13.50 -13.28
CA SER A 676 9.19 -14.33 -12.07
C SER A 676 9.21 -13.59 -10.73
N ASN A 677 9.45 -12.28 -10.62
CA ASN A 677 9.44 -11.64 -9.29
C ASN A 677 8.84 -10.23 -9.25
N LEU A 678 7.54 -10.12 -8.93
CA LEU A 678 6.94 -8.87 -8.38
C LEU A 678 7.73 -8.35 -7.16
N LYS A 679 8.46 -9.25 -6.48
CA LYS A 679 9.39 -8.95 -5.40
C LYS A 679 10.61 -8.14 -5.87
N LEU A 680 11.08 -8.30 -7.12
CA LEU A 680 12.24 -7.57 -7.65
C LEU A 680 11.92 -6.12 -8.04
N SER A 681 10.77 -5.85 -8.68
CA SER A 681 10.34 -4.46 -8.94
C SER A 681 10.05 -3.70 -7.64
N PHE A 682 9.51 -4.41 -6.66
CA PHE A 682 9.40 -3.97 -5.28
C PHE A 682 10.78 -3.68 -4.66
N ASP A 683 11.76 -4.57 -4.81
CA ASP A 683 13.12 -4.41 -4.27
C ASP A 683 13.96 -3.31 -4.96
N MET A 684 13.71 -3.01 -6.23
CA MET A 684 14.38 -1.91 -6.95
C MET A 684 13.75 -0.54 -6.68
N ASN A 685 12.41 -0.46 -6.55
CA ASN A 685 11.76 0.76 -6.05
C ASN A 685 12.20 1.05 -4.61
N LYS A 686 12.35 0.00 -3.78
CA LYS A 686 13.03 0.11 -2.49
C LYS A 686 14.44 0.63 -2.66
N GLU A 687 15.29 0.13 -3.56
CA GLU A 687 16.65 0.67 -3.73
C GLU A 687 16.67 2.16 -4.10
N LYS A 688 15.78 2.64 -4.98
CA LYS A 688 15.63 4.08 -5.30
C LYS A 688 15.16 4.90 -4.08
N ILE A 689 14.22 4.38 -3.30
CA ILE A 689 13.70 4.99 -2.07
C ILE A 689 14.73 4.96 -0.92
N VAL A 690 15.45 3.86 -0.75
CA VAL A 690 16.50 3.60 0.25
C VAL A 690 17.72 4.48 0.00
N ASN A 691 17.99 4.77 -1.28
CA ASN A 691 19.04 5.70 -1.72
C ASN A 691 18.62 7.17 -1.64
N SER A 692 17.32 7.47 -1.59
CA SER A 692 16.84 8.77 -1.13
C SER A 692 16.91 8.77 0.40
N ARG A 693 17.20 9.90 1.06
CA ARG A 693 17.28 9.97 2.54
C ARG A 693 15.95 9.68 3.27
N CYS A 694 14.94 9.13 2.58
CA CYS A 694 13.57 8.92 3.06
C CYS A 694 13.03 10.19 3.75
N ASN A 695 13.28 11.35 3.15
CA ASN A 695 13.02 12.66 3.75
C ASN A 695 11.88 13.44 3.09
N ASN A 696 11.38 12.97 1.94
CA ASN A 696 10.25 13.58 1.24
C ASN A 696 9.07 12.59 1.18
N PRO A 697 8.03 12.75 2.02
CA PRO A 697 6.88 11.85 2.00
C PRO A 697 6.08 11.92 0.70
N ASN A 698 6.09 13.07 0.00
CA ASN A 698 5.35 13.25 -1.24
C ASN A 698 5.91 12.40 -2.38
N SER A 699 7.24 12.28 -2.49
CA SER A 699 7.85 11.45 -3.53
C SER A 699 7.51 9.97 -3.34
N LEU A 700 7.50 9.49 -2.09
CA LEU A 700 7.21 8.09 -1.74
C LEU A 700 5.83 7.62 -2.22
N MET A 701 4.87 8.54 -2.30
CA MET A 701 3.50 8.25 -2.76
C MET A 701 3.41 7.97 -4.27
N LEU A 702 4.48 8.21 -5.03
CA LEU A 702 4.55 7.92 -6.47
C LEU A 702 5.05 6.51 -6.82
N TRP A 703 5.51 5.73 -5.83
CA TRP A 703 6.32 4.52 -6.05
C TRP A 703 5.63 3.19 -5.75
N GLY A 704 4.30 3.10 -5.81
CA GLY A 704 3.61 1.82 -5.60
C GLY A 704 2.24 1.97 -4.99
N ASP A 705 1.57 0.85 -4.79
CA ASP A 705 0.35 0.80 -4.00
C ASP A 705 0.75 0.79 -2.53
N LEU A 706 0.49 1.88 -1.80
CA LEU A 706 0.86 1.98 -0.39
C LEU A 706 -0.01 1.13 0.51
N ASP A 707 -1.06 0.44 0.03
CA ASP A 707 -1.86 -0.48 0.85
C ASP A 707 -1.14 -1.79 1.18
N ASP A 708 -0.09 -2.15 0.45
CA ASP A 708 0.69 -3.37 0.67
C ASP A 708 1.39 -3.36 2.04
N LEU A 709 1.16 -4.40 2.84
CA LEU A 709 1.66 -4.48 4.21
C LEU A 709 3.19 -4.52 4.28
N GLU A 710 3.81 -5.29 3.38
CA GLU A 710 5.27 -5.42 3.34
C GLU A 710 5.91 -4.11 2.89
N TYR A 711 5.26 -3.37 1.99
CA TYR A 711 5.72 -2.07 1.54
C TYR A 711 5.69 -1.05 2.66
N LYS A 712 4.56 -0.97 3.39
CA LYS A 712 4.42 -0.12 4.57
C LYS A 712 5.49 -0.44 5.61
N SER A 713 5.65 -1.71 5.96
CA SER A 713 6.67 -2.17 6.92
C SER A 713 8.06 -1.74 6.48
N HIS A 714 8.37 -1.90 5.19
CA HIS A 714 9.66 -1.50 4.66
C HIS A 714 9.91 0.01 4.75
N LEU A 715 8.93 0.84 4.40
CA LEU A 715 9.04 2.31 4.49
C LEU A 715 9.24 2.77 5.94
N ILE A 716 8.48 2.19 6.88
CA ILE A 716 8.59 2.49 8.32
C ILE A 716 9.96 2.08 8.84
N ARG A 717 10.45 0.89 8.46
CA ARG A 717 11.79 0.41 8.80
C ARG A 717 12.85 1.36 8.27
N MET A 718 12.80 1.71 6.98
CA MET A 718 13.82 2.59 6.38
C MET A 718 13.82 3.98 6.98
N PHE A 719 12.64 4.56 7.22
CA PHE A 719 12.54 5.81 7.97
C PHE A 719 13.17 5.69 9.36
N SER A 720 12.89 4.61 10.09
CA SER A 720 13.43 4.39 11.44
C SER A 720 14.94 4.28 11.43
N ILE A 721 15.52 3.54 10.47
CA ILE A 721 16.97 3.39 10.33
C ILE A 721 17.61 4.75 10.00
N HIS A 722 17.14 5.45 8.95
CA HIS A 722 17.71 6.75 8.54
C HIS A 722 17.61 7.81 9.63
N SER A 723 16.51 7.83 10.40
CA SER A 723 16.31 8.78 11.49
C SER A 723 16.90 8.33 12.84
N SER A 724 17.58 7.19 12.92
CA SER A 724 18.13 6.68 14.19
C SER A 724 19.32 7.50 14.70
N GLY A 725 19.98 8.25 13.82
CA GLY A 725 21.03 9.20 14.19
C GLY A 725 20.50 10.56 14.68
N GLU A 726 19.21 10.82 14.53
CA GLU A 726 18.58 12.13 14.72
C GLU A 726 17.46 12.07 15.78
N THR A 727 17.03 13.25 16.25
CA THR A 727 15.84 13.38 17.10
C THR A 727 14.84 14.29 16.41
N LEU A 728 13.89 13.67 15.70
CA LEU A 728 12.82 14.38 15.01
C LEU A 728 11.65 14.70 15.97
N ARG A 729 10.95 15.80 15.68
CA ARG A 729 9.71 16.15 16.38
C ARG A 729 8.54 15.38 15.79
N SER A 730 7.48 15.18 16.58
CA SER A 730 6.24 14.53 16.11
C SER A 730 5.46 15.34 15.07
N ASP A 731 5.80 16.61 14.86
CA ASP A 731 5.26 17.43 13.78
C ASP A 731 6.06 17.36 12.46
N ASN A 732 7.16 16.59 12.42
CA ASN A 732 7.92 16.37 11.21
C ASN A 732 7.06 15.64 10.13
N PRO A 733 7.11 16.07 8.85
CA PRO A 733 6.31 15.47 7.78
C PRO A 733 6.49 13.95 7.61
N MET A 734 7.72 13.45 7.73
CA MET A 734 7.99 12.01 7.62
C MET A 734 7.45 11.24 8.82
N VAL A 735 7.57 11.78 10.04
CA VAL A 735 6.99 11.18 11.26
C VAL A 735 5.47 11.05 11.14
N ARG A 736 4.80 12.09 10.63
CA ARG A 736 3.34 12.07 10.39
C ARG A 736 2.95 11.11 9.28
N PHE A 737 3.71 11.07 8.18
CA PHE A 737 3.50 10.13 7.08
C PHE A 737 3.58 8.68 7.56
N THR A 738 4.64 8.30 8.29
CA THR A 738 4.78 6.93 8.82
C THR A 738 3.76 6.64 9.93
N SER A 739 3.37 7.64 10.74
CA SER A 739 2.26 7.50 11.69
C SER A 739 0.94 7.18 10.98
N ASN A 740 0.66 7.81 9.84
CA ASN A 740 -0.51 7.48 9.02
C ASN A 740 -0.42 6.07 8.41
N LEU A 741 0.78 5.63 7.97
CA LEU A 741 0.99 4.25 7.52
C LEU A 741 0.67 3.25 8.63
N ILE A 742 1.21 3.45 9.85
CA ILE A 742 0.94 2.59 11.02
C ILE A 742 -0.55 2.62 11.37
N GLY A 743 -1.13 3.81 11.51
CA GLY A 743 -2.52 4.01 11.89
C GLY A 743 -3.52 3.47 10.87
N SER A 744 -3.12 3.30 9.61
CA SER A 744 -3.99 2.75 8.55
C SER A 744 -4.28 1.25 8.70
N ILE A 745 -3.53 0.54 9.55
CA ILE A 745 -3.51 -0.91 9.67
C ILE A 745 -4.25 -1.35 10.95
N PRO A 746 -4.97 -2.49 10.95
CA PRO A 746 -5.54 -3.08 12.18
C PRO A 746 -4.41 -3.58 13.10
N LEU A 747 -4.09 -2.82 14.15
CA LEU A 747 -3.01 -3.16 15.10
C LEU A 747 -3.45 -4.10 16.22
N ASP A 748 -4.72 -4.49 16.26
CA ASP A 748 -5.25 -5.50 17.18
C ASP A 748 -4.74 -6.91 16.83
N ASP A 749 -4.54 -7.21 15.54
CA ASP A 749 -3.93 -8.46 15.07
C ASP A 749 -2.44 -8.51 15.45
N PRO A 750 -1.99 -9.54 16.21
CA PRO A 750 -0.62 -9.62 16.69
C PRO A 750 0.43 -9.83 15.59
N ILE A 751 0.10 -10.54 14.51
CA ILE A 751 1.03 -10.82 13.40
C ILE A 751 1.23 -9.54 12.59
N ILE A 752 0.13 -8.87 12.24
CA ILE A 752 0.17 -7.59 11.51
C ILE A 752 0.89 -6.53 12.34
N ARG A 753 0.55 -6.43 13.63
CA ARG A 753 1.22 -5.52 14.57
C ARG A 753 2.72 -5.80 14.63
N GLN A 754 3.14 -7.07 14.75
CA GLN A 754 4.55 -7.44 14.77
C GLN A 754 5.26 -7.06 13.48
N ARG A 755 4.68 -7.34 12.30
CA ARG A 755 5.30 -7.02 11.01
C ARG A 755 5.53 -5.53 10.79
N ILE A 756 4.63 -4.68 11.31
CA ILE A 756 4.71 -3.23 11.14
C ILE A 756 5.57 -2.57 12.21
N LEU A 757 5.39 -2.97 13.48
CA LEU A 757 6.11 -2.37 14.60
C LEU A 757 7.56 -2.86 14.72
N SER A 758 7.93 -3.99 14.09
CA SER A 758 9.34 -4.43 14.03
C SER A 758 10.25 -3.38 13.39
N GLY A 759 9.75 -2.59 12.44
CA GLY A 759 10.46 -1.46 11.86
C GLY A 759 10.82 -0.38 12.88
N CYS A 760 9.99 -0.20 13.92
CA CYS A 760 10.24 0.78 14.98
C CYS A 760 11.39 0.37 15.91
N ALA A 761 11.74 -0.92 15.98
CA ALA A 761 12.83 -1.41 16.83
C ALA A 761 14.23 -0.90 16.40
N TYR A 762 14.34 -0.41 15.16
CA TYR A 762 15.57 0.21 14.66
C TYR A 762 15.79 1.63 15.18
N ASN A 763 14.86 2.21 15.97
CA ASN A 763 15.01 3.58 16.45
C ASN A 763 14.48 3.75 17.87
N LYS A 764 15.37 4.01 18.83
CA LYS A 764 15.02 4.25 20.24
C LYS A 764 14.03 5.41 20.46
N ASN A 765 13.93 6.36 19.53
CA ASN A 765 13.02 7.51 19.61
C ASN A 765 11.59 7.21 19.13
N TYR A 766 11.25 5.96 18.77
CA TYR A 766 9.93 5.64 18.19
C TYR A 766 8.74 6.10 19.06
N LYS A 767 8.85 6.06 20.40
CA LYS A 767 7.79 6.55 21.30
C LYS A 767 7.61 8.07 21.21
N THR A 768 8.69 8.81 20.98
CA THR A 768 8.65 10.25 20.74
C THR A 768 8.00 10.57 19.39
N TYR A 769 8.26 9.74 18.38
CA TYR A 769 7.71 9.90 17.04
C TYR A 769 6.22 9.54 17.01
N TYR A 770 5.83 8.48 17.72
CA TYR A 770 4.48 7.91 17.71
C TYR A 770 3.89 7.90 19.13
N PRO A 771 3.50 9.07 19.69
CA PRO A 771 2.94 9.14 21.04
C PRO A 771 1.60 8.40 21.19
N GLN A 772 0.95 8.03 20.07
CA GLN A 772 -0.25 7.19 20.07
C GLN A 772 0.03 5.71 20.43
N LEU A 773 1.29 5.31 20.39
CA LEU A 773 1.76 3.94 20.60
C LEU A 773 2.23 3.76 22.05
N ASP A 774 1.28 3.57 22.97
CA ASP A 774 1.55 3.16 24.36
C ASP A 774 1.63 1.63 24.46
N TYR A 775 2.49 1.07 23.61
CA TYR A 775 2.75 -0.35 23.48
C TYR A 775 4.26 -0.55 23.45
N ASP A 776 4.77 -1.32 24.40
CA ASP A 776 6.19 -1.62 24.43
C ASP A 776 6.53 -2.70 23.40
N ILE A 777 7.06 -2.27 22.25
CA ILE A 777 7.50 -3.17 21.18
C ILE A 777 8.53 -4.18 21.72
N HIS A 778 9.29 -3.83 22.77
CA HIS A 778 10.36 -4.65 23.33
C HIS A 778 9.84 -5.82 24.20
N ILE A 779 8.63 -5.72 24.77
CA ILE A 779 8.06 -6.78 25.63
C ILE A 779 7.42 -7.89 24.78
N SER A 780 6.76 -7.56 23.66
CA SER A 780 6.13 -8.57 22.81
C SER A 780 7.12 -9.36 21.95
N HIS A 781 8.27 -8.78 21.64
CA HIS A 781 9.27 -9.43 20.79
C HIS A 781 10.04 -10.55 21.53
N LYS A 782 10.16 -10.50 22.86
CA LYS A 782 10.87 -11.53 23.64
C LYS A 782 10.15 -12.87 23.76
N THR A 783 8.84 -12.93 23.52
CA THR A 783 8.02 -14.14 23.74
C THR A 783 7.75 -14.95 22.48
N LYS A 784 8.17 -14.48 21.30
CA LYS A 784 7.82 -15.14 20.02
C LYS A 784 8.84 -15.05 18.87
N LEU A 785 9.86 -14.19 18.92
CA LEU A 785 10.81 -14.10 17.80
C LEU A 785 11.75 -15.30 17.72
N ARG A 786 11.87 -15.89 16.54
CA ARG A 786 12.94 -16.85 16.21
C ARG A 786 14.25 -16.07 16.04
N LEU A 787 15.36 -16.67 16.47
CA LEU A 787 16.72 -16.16 16.26
C LEU A 787 16.98 -15.70 14.81
N GLU A 788 16.39 -16.44 13.86
CA GLU A 788 16.41 -16.18 12.42
C GLU A 788 15.87 -14.79 12.04
N GLU A 789 14.80 -14.32 12.69
CA GLU A 789 14.20 -13.01 12.40
C GLU A 789 15.14 -11.87 12.85
N LEU A 790 15.74 -12.00 14.04
CA LEU A 790 16.67 -10.99 14.56
C LEU A 790 17.98 -10.95 13.76
N HIS A 791 18.46 -12.11 13.31
CA HIS A 791 19.60 -12.18 12.38
C HIS A 791 19.28 -11.45 11.06
N SER A 792 18.13 -11.73 10.46
CA SER A 792 17.67 -11.03 9.25
C SER A 792 17.56 -9.52 9.45
N MET A 793 17.11 -9.08 10.64
CA MET A 793 17.05 -7.67 10.98
C MET A 793 18.43 -7.00 10.99
N MET A 794 19.45 -7.66 11.56
CA MET A 794 20.82 -7.15 11.54
C MET A 794 21.43 -7.17 10.15
N GLU A 795 21.28 -8.27 9.41
CA GLU A 795 21.77 -8.38 8.03
C GLU A 795 21.20 -7.30 7.11
N SER A 796 19.94 -6.90 7.32
CA SER A 796 19.32 -5.85 6.52
C SER A 796 20.06 -4.50 6.59
N LEU A 797 20.82 -4.23 7.66
CA LEU A 797 21.64 -3.02 7.79
C LEU A 797 22.90 -3.07 6.92
N HIS A 798 23.40 -4.27 6.60
CA HIS A 798 24.65 -4.45 5.83
C HIS A 798 24.52 -4.04 4.35
N HIS A 799 23.31 -4.11 3.81
CA HIS A 799 23.06 -3.95 2.36
C HIS A 799 22.67 -2.52 1.95
N ILE A 800 22.67 -1.56 2.88
CA ILE A 800 22.22 -0.18 2.62
C ILE A 800 23.39 0.68 2.14
N LYS A 801 23.45 0.96 0.82
CA LYS A 801 24.61 1.60 0.15
C LYS A 801 24.74 3.13 0.34
N LYS A 802 23.71 3.85 0.82
CA LYS A 802 23.68 5.33 0.94
C LYS A 802 23.03 5.81 2.23
N ILE A 803 23.58 5.41 3.36
CA ILE A 803 23.11 5.85 4.68
C ILE A 803 24.28 6.37 5.51
N ASP A 804 23.96 7.27 6.42
CA ASP A 804 24.89 7.72 7.42
C ASP A 804 25.28 6.57 8.36
N ASN A 805 26.59 6.29 8.51
CA ASN A 805 27.08 5.25 9.44
C ASN A 805 26.62 5.50 10.88
N SER A 806 26.40 6.75 11.26
CA SER A 806 25.93 7.11 12.59
C SER A 806 24.46 6.72 12.81
N ALA A 807 23.67 6.64 11.74
CA ALA A 807 22.31 6.13 11.73
C ALA A 807 22.30 4.59 11.75
N ILE A 808 23.23 3.94 11.04
CA ILE A 808 23.47 2.48 11.14
C ILE A 808 23.84 2.11 12.59
N ILE A 809 24.81 2.80 13.20
CA ILE A 809 25.24 2.55 14.58
C ILE A 809 24.08 2.79 15.54
N GLY A 810 23.33 3.89 15.38
CA GLY A 810 22.13 4.15 16.17
C GLY A 810 21.10 3.00 16.07
N SER A 811 20.95 2.43 14.86
CA SER A 811 20.05 1.32 14.61
C SER A 811 20.51 0.03 15.29
N TYR A 812 21.80 -0.29 15.21
CA TYR A 812 22.38 -1.41 15.96
C TYR A 812 22.15 -1.25 17.46
N MET A 813 22.39 -0.07 18.03
CA MET A 813 22.17 0.17 19.45
C MET A 813 20.68 0.09 19.82
N SER A 814 19.79 0.58 18.95
CA SER A 814 18.33 0.47 19.18
C SER A 814 17.86 -0.98 19.20
N LEU A 815 18.36 -1.82 18.27
CA LEU A 815 18.10 -3.26 18.28
C LEU A 815 18.71 -3.93 19.53
N LEU A 816 19.94 -3.56 19.88
CA LEU A 816 20.63 -4.08 21.06
C LEU A 816 19.81 -3.83 22.35
N GLN A 817 19.30 -2.60 22.52
CA GLN A 817 18.41 -2.25 23.63
C GLN A 817 17.07 -3.01 23.55
N ALA A 818 16.50 -3.13 22.35
CA ALA A 818 15.22 -3.79 22.15
C ALA A 818 15.25 -5.29 22.53
N TYR A 819 16.35 -5.96 22.24
CA TYR A 819 16.53 -7.41 22.43
C TYR A 819 17.49 -7.76 23.57
N GLY A 820 17.94 -6.76 24.33
CA GLY A 820 18.94 -6.91 25.38
C GLY A 820 18.59 -7.97 26.42
N LYS A 821 19.64 -8.55 27.02
CA LYS A 821 19.65 -9.69 27.95
C LYS A 821 19.31 -11.04 27.32
N GLY A 822 19.11 -11.12 26.01
CA GLY A 822 19.05 -12.39 25.27
C GLY A 822 20.41 -13.08 25.22
N LYS A 823 20.44 -14.41 25.25
CA LYS A 823 21.68 -15.20 25.18
C LYS A 823 22.36 -15.12 23.81
N GLU A 824 21.63 -14.66 22.82
CA GLU A 824 22.01 -14.63 21.41
C GLU A 824 22.69 -13.30 21.03
N ILE A 825 22.67 -12.32 21.92
CA ILE A 825 23.29 -11.00 21.71
C ILE A 825 24.79 -11.11 21.37
N PRO A 826 25.62 -11.93 22.05
CA PRO A 826 27.03 -12.11 21.67
C PRO A 826 27.18 -12.65 20.24
N TYR A 827 26.30 -13.57 19.81
CA TYR A 827 26.33 -14.13 18.46
C TYR A 827 26.05 -13.07 17.40
N LEU A 828 25.00 -12.29 17.62
CA LEU A 828 24.48 -11.31 16.67
C LEU A 828 25.38 -10.09 16.51
N PHE A 829 25.90 -9.55 17.62
CA PHE A 829 26.71 -8.33 17.61
C PHE A 829 28.19 -8.55 17.28
N SER A 830 28.66 -9.81 17.24
CA SER A 830 30.04 -10.18 16.88
C SER A 830 30.37 -10.07 15.37
N SER A 831 29.42 -9.65 14.54
CA SER A 831 29.59 -9.48 13.10
C SER A 831 30.66 -8.42 12.74
N ALA A 832 31.52 -8.72 11.75
CA ALA A 832 32.49 -7.76 11.21
C ALA A 832 31.84 -6.50 10.63
N HIS A 833 30.59 -6.59 10.15
CA HIS A 833 29.88 -5.43 9.60
C HIS A 833 29.54 -4.38 10.65
N VAL A 834 29.31 -4.79 11.90
CA VAL A 834 29.09 -3.86 13.02
C VAL A 834 30.37 -3.05 13.23
N LEU A 835 31.51 -3.73 13.31
CA LEU A 835 32.80 -3.07 13.45
C LEU A 835 33.16 -2.21 12.24
N ASP A 836 32.94 -2.69 11.01
CA ASP A 836 33.17 -1.89 9.78
C ASP A 836 32.36 -0.59 9.80
N SER A 837 31.10 -0.63 10.26
CA SER A 837 30.28 0.57 10.41
C SER A 837 30.86 1.57 11.42
N ILE A 838 31.41 1.06 12.54
CA ILE A 838 32.10 1.88 13.55
C ILE A 838 33.38 2.50 12.97
N ILE A 839 34.20 1.70 12.28
CA ILE A 839 35.45 2.14 11.64
C ILE A 839 35.16 3.24 10.60
N LYS A 840 34.10 3.07 9.80
CA LYS A 840 33.71 4.09 8.82
C LYS A 840 33.19 5.37 9.49
N GLU A 841 32.57 5.30 10.66
CA GLU A 841 32.13 6.47 11.43
C GLU A 841 33.30 7.25 12.02
N ILE A 842 34.28 6.56 12.63
CA ILE A 842 35.45 7.23 13.22
C ILE A 842 36.38 7.87 12.17
N LYS A 843 36.34 7.39 10.92
CA LYS A 843 37.10 7.94 9.79
C LYS A 843 36.47 9.19 9.16
N LYS A 844 35.28 9.61 9.61
CA LYS A 844 34.63 10.79 9.04
C LYS A 844 35.39 12.08 9.38
N PRO A 845 35.46 13.04 8.43
CA PRO A 845 36.08 14.33 8.68
C PRO A 845 35.23 15.25 9.57
N ASN A 846 33.93 15.01 9.68
CA ASN A 846 32.99 15.82 10.47
C ASN A 846 32.63 15.08 11.77
N TYR A 847 32.87 15.73 12.92
CA TYR A 847 32.56 15.19 14.23
C TYR A 847 31.07 15.33 14.57
N GLU A 848 30.40 14.23 14.93
CA GLU A 848 29.03 14.32 15.43
C GLU A 848 28.97 14.75 16.90
N PRO A 849 28.19 15.79 17.24
CA PRO A 849 28.05 16.24 18.62
C PRO A 849 27.55 15.15 19.57
N LYS A 850 26.73 14.21 19.10
CA LYS A 850 26.10 13.18 19.93
C LYS A 850 27.10 12.26 20.65
N TYR A 851 28.30 12.10 20.10
CA TYR A 851 29.36 11.31 20.73
C TYR A 851 30.30 12.17 21.57
N MET A 852 30.31 13.49 21.40
CA MET A 852 31.26 14.37 22.09
C MET A 852 30.82 14.69 23.53
N PRO A 853 31.77 14.80 24.48
CA PRO A 853 31.47 15.29 25.82
C PRO A 853 30.84 16.69 25.80
N TRP A 854 29.90 16.95 26.72
CA TRP A 854 29.10 18.18 26.78
C TRP A 854 29.95 19.47 26.75
N LYS A 855 31.16 19.46 27.34
CA LYS A 855 32.07 20.62 27.36
C LYS A 855 32.62 21.03 25.98
N TYR A 856 32.53 20.18 24.96
CA TYR A 856 33.03 20.44 23.60
C TYR A 856 31.92 20.58 22.54
N GLN A 857 30.69 20.13 22.83
CA GLN A 857 29.54 20.27 21.92
C GLN A 857 29.20 21.74 21.54
N PRO A 858 29.27 22.73 22.46
CA PRO A 858 28.98 24.13 22.12
C PRO A 858 29.98 24.76 21.14
N LYS A 859 31.25 24.35 21.19
CA LYS A 859 32.32 24.88 20.31
C LYS A 859 32.18 24.42 18.86
N LEU A 860 31.73 23.17 18.66
CA LEU A 860 31.43 22.60 17.35
C LEU A 860 30.24 23.26 16.63
N ASN A 861 29.30 23.82 17.38
CA ASN A 861 28.16 24.55 16.81
C ASN A 861 28.48 26.01 16.45
N SER A 862 29.61 26.56 16.93
CA SER A 862 29.96 27.98 16.78
C SER A 862 31.13 28.28 15.83
N GLU A 863 31.96 27.29 15.46
CA GLU A 863 33.23 27.56 14.77
C GLU A 863 33.24 27.06 13.31
N LYS A 864 32.81 27.94 12.39
CA LYS A 864 33.32 27.98 11.01
C LYS A 864 34.54 28.93 10.99
N SER A 865 35.71 28.50 11.46
CA SER A 865 36.94 29.28 11.22
C SER A 865 38.15 28.38 11.03
N ALA A 866 38.90 28.73 9.99
CA ALA A 866 40.05 28.03 9.46
C ALA A 866 41.28 28.17 10.38
N ASP A 867 41.65 27.09 11.05
CA ASP A 867 43.04 26.82 11.44
C ASP A 867 43.20 25.32 11.75
N HIS A 868 43.42 24.55 10.68
CA HIS A 868 43.61 23.10 10.73
C HIS A 868 45.11 22.81 10.64
N ASN A 869 45.68 22.12 11.63
CA ASN A 869 46.63 21.01 11.40
C ASN A 869 47.22 20.42 12.71
N ILE A 870 47.15 21.11 13.86
CA ILE A 870 47.66 20.56 15.14
C ILE A 870 46.51 20.25 16.14
N ALA A 871 45.41 21.01 16.10
CA ALA A 871 44.20 20.74 16.89
C ALA A 871 43.34 19.56 16.35
N GLY A 872 43.66 19.05 15.15
CA GLY A 872 42.88 18.00 14.47
C GLY A 872 43.06 16.61 15.08
N THR A 873 44.30 16.20 15.37
CA THR A 873 44.61 14.84 15.82
C THR A 873 44.13 14.56 17.25
N GLU A 874 44.25 15.54 18.16
CA GLU A 874 43.78 15.40 19.55
C GLU A 874 42.24 15.34 19.62
N MET A 875 41.56 16.20 18.85
CA MET A 875 40.10 16.15 18.65
C MET A 875 39.65 14.81 18.06
N GLN A 876 40.38 14.29 17.06
CA GLN A 876 40.06 13.01 16.42
C GLN A 876 40.21 11.85 17.40
N ASN A 877 41.28 11.80 18.19
CA ASN A 877 41.47 10.77 19.22
C ASN A 877 40.40 10.83 20.32
N LEU A 878 39.98 12.03 20.73
CA LEU A 878 38.87 12.22 21.66
C LEU A 878 37.54 11.74 21.06
N TYR A 879 37.29 12.03 19.79
CA TYR A 879 36.09 11.58 19.08
C TYR A 879 36.03 10.05 18.98
N ILE A 880 37.12 9.41 18.52
CA ILE A 880 37.28 7.96 18.46
C ILE A 880 36.98 7.33 19.82
N THR A 881 37.65 7.84 20.87
CA THR A 881 37.48 7.34 22.24
C THR A 881 36.03 7.45 22.70
N SER A 882 35.35 8.54 22.37
CA SER A 882 33.98 8.78 22.81
C SER A 882 32.95 7.89 22.10
N ILE A 883 33.15 7.60 20.80
CA ILE A 883 32.34 6.61 20.08
C ILE A 883 32.46 5.22 20.73
N PHE A 884 33.69 4.76 20.97
CA PHE A 884 33.89 3.45 21.60
C PHE A 884 33.36 3.39 23.04
N ASN A 885 33.42 4.49 23.80
CA ASN A 885 32.83 4.57 25.13
C ASN A 885 31.30 4.48 25.09
N TYR A 886 30.65 5.20 24.16
CA TYR A 886 29.21 5.11 23.96
C TYR A 886 28.80 3.67 23.64
N ILE A 887 29.45 3.04 22.66
CA ILE A 887 29.15 1.66 22.24
C ILE A 887 29.40 0.66 23.38
N HIS A 888 30.48 0.82 24.13
CA HIS A 888 30.77 -0.04 25.29
C HIS A 888 29.69 0.08 26.38
N GLY A 889 29.19 1.29 26.65
CA GLY A 889 28.08 1.50 27.59
C GLY A 889 26.81 0.78 27.15
N GLU A 890 26.40 0.99 25.90
CA GLU A 890 25.23 0.34 25.30
C GLU A 890 25.33 -1.20 25.32
N LEU A 891 26.49 -1.75 25.00
CA LEU A 891 26.76 -3.20 25.10
C LEU A 891 26.67 -3.69 26.54
N THR A 892 27.28 -2.97 27.50
CA THR A 892 27.27 -3.35 28.92
C THR A 892 25.85 -3.42 29.47
N ASP A 893 25.01 -2.44 29.14
CA ASP A 893 23.63 -2.38 29.59
C ASP A 893 22.78 -3.52 28.99
N ALA A 894 23.03 -3.88 27.73
CA ALA A 894 22.26 -4.90 27.03
C ALA A 894 22.81 -6.33 27.16
N MET A 895 24.04 -6.56 27.61
CA MET A 895 24.64 -7.90 27.67
C MET A 895 23.94 -8.82 28.70
N PRO A 896 23.72 -10.11 28.38
CA PRO A 896 23.36 -11.11 29.38
C PRO A 896 24.51 -11.36 30.36
N SER A 897 24.17 -11.81 31.56
CA SER A 897 25.17 -12.23 32.56
C SER A 897 25.81 -13.57 32.13
N PRO A 898 27.14 -13.76 32.29
CA PRO A 898 28.13 -12.82 32.84
C PRO A 898 28.55 -11.75 31.81
N VAL A 899 28.38 -10.47 32.17
CA VAL A 899 28.55 -9.33 31.26
C VAL A 899 29.98 -9.21 30.74
N GLY A 900 30.99 -9.30 31.62
CA GLY A 900 32.40 -9.15 31.25
C GLY A 900 32.85 -10.19 30.23
N THR A 901 32.50 -11.46 30.46
CA THR A 901 32.81 -12.56 29.55
C THR A 901 32.18 -12.37 28.16
N ASN A 902 30.90 -11.98 28.12
CA ASN A 902 30.19 -11.74 26.86
C ASN A 902 30.73 -10.55 26.08
N LEU A 903 31.16 -9.47 26.76
CA LEU A 903 31.83 -8.34 26.12
C LEU A 903 33.18 -8.75 25.50
N ASN A 904 33.97 -9.55 26.22
CA ASN A 904 35.22 -10.09 25.72
C ASN A 904 35.04 -10.96 24.47
N ILE A 905 34.01 -11.82 24.45
CA ILE A 905 33.64 -12.62 23.27
C ILE A 905 33.44 -11.71 22.06
N ILE A 906 32.65 -10.64 22.20
CA ILE A 906 32.39 -9.69 21.10
C ILE A 906 33.67 -9.02 20.61
N TYR A 907 34.53 -8.52 21.52
CA TYR A 907 35.75 -7.82 21.13
C TYR A 907 36.75 -8.73 20.41
N VAL A 908 36.94 -9.96 20.89
CA VAL A 908 37.84 -10.91 20.23
C VAL A 908 37.24 -11.39 18.90
N CYS A 909 35.93 -11.63 18.82
CA CYS A 909 35.25 -11.96 17.57
C CYS A 909 35.33 -10.83 16.55
N TRP A 910 35.19 -9.57 16.96
CA TRP A 910 35.37 -8.42 16.08
C TRP A 910 36.78 -8.38 15.48
N LEU A 911 37.81 -8.59 16.30
CA LEU A 911 39.20 -8.68 15.81
C LEU A 911 39.38 -9.86 14.85
N TYR A 912 38.92 -11.05 15.23
CA TYR A 912 39.05 -12.25 14.39
C TYR A 912 38.34 -12.08 13.05
N ASN A 913 37.10 -11.60 13.07
CA ASN A 913 36.28 -11.46 11.88
C ASN A 913 36.75 -10.32 10.97
N ILE A 914 37.19 -9.17 11.51
CA ILE A 914 37.66 -8.05 10.67
C ILE A 914 38.97 -8.38 9.96
N ILE A 915 39.92 -9.04 10.65
CA ILE A 915 41.21 -9.44 10.07
C ILE A 915 41.01 -10.46 8.94
N ASN A 916 40.04 -11.36 9.09
CA ASN A 916 39.69 -12.35 8.08
C ASN A 916 38.64 -11.88 7.07
N SER A 917 38.34 -10.57 7.01
CA SER A 917 37.35 -10.00 6.10
C SER A 917 37.99 -9.21 4.94
N HIS A 918 37.15 -8.76 4.01
CA HIS A 918 37.55 -7.86 2.93
C HIS A 918 37.49 -6.36 3.33
N PHE A 919 37.14 -6.02 4.56
CA PHE A 919 36.99 -4.63 5.00
C PHE A 919 38.34 -3.95 5.19
N THR A 920 38.40 -2.65 4.88
CA THR A 920 39.63 -1.86 4.96
C THR A 920 39.77 -1.16 6.31
N PHE A 921 40.82 -1.52 7.05
CA PHE A 921 41.15 -0.92 8.35
C PHE A 921 42.66 -0.71 8.49
N SER A 922 43.03 0.15 9.43
CA SER A 922 44.39 0.39 9.90
C SER A 922 44.53 -0.14 11.33
N VAL A 923 45.76 -0.36 11.79
CA VAL A 923 46.02 -0.87 13.15
C VAL A 923 45.47 0.09 14.22
N GLU A 924 45.57 1.40 13.99
CA GLU A 924 45.02 2.42 14.89
C GLU A 924 43.49 2.38 15.00
N ASP A 925 42.77 1.92 13.96
CA ASP A 925 41.30 1.82 14.00
C ASP A 925 40.80 0.79 15.02
N ILE A 926 41.58 -0.29 15.25
CA ILE A 926 41.20 -1.43 16.09
C ILE A 926 41.91 -1.45 17.45
N LYS A 927 42.95 -0.62 17.63
CA LYS A 927 43.69 -0.48 18.89
C LYS A 927 42.79 -0.19 20.11
N PRO A 928 41.74 0.66 20.03
CA PRO A 928 40.82 0.87 21.15
C PRO A 928 40.04 -0.39 21.58
N ILE A 929 39.88 -1.37 20.70
CA ILE A 929 39.19 -2.64 21.00
C ILE A 929 40.11 -3.53 21.83
N CYS A 930 41.38 -3.67 21.41
CA CYS A 930 42.39 -4.43 22.15
C CYS A 930 42.55 -3.93 23.59
N ALA A 931 42.50 -2.61 23.79
CA ALA A 931 42.60 -2.00 25.12
C ALA A 931 41.43 -2.33 26.07
N ARG A 932 40.29 -2.81 25.54
CA ARG A 932 39.07 -3.14 26.31
C ARG A 932 38.95 -4.62 26.67
N ILE A 933 39.84 -5.47 26.16
CA ILE A 933 39.83 -6.91 26.46
C ILE A 933 40.37 -7.16 27.86
N ASN A 934 39.61 -7.87 28.69
CA ASN A 934 40.07 -8.34 30.00
C ASN A 934 40.68 -9.75 29.84
N PRO A 935 42.00 -9.96 30.03
CA PRO A 935 42.63 -11.27 29.82
C PRO A 935 42.12 -12.35 30.79
N TYR A 936 41.53 -11.97 31.92
CA TYR A 936 41.06 -12.90 32.95
C TYR A 936 39.61 -13.37 32.75
N ASP A 937 38.85 -12.75 31.84
CA ASP A 937 37.43 -13.06 31.59
C ASP A 937 37.20 -13.62 30.17
N LEU A 938 38.18 -14.32 29.60
CA LEU A 938 38.06 -14.94 28.27
C LEU A 938 37.38 -16.32 28.37
N SER A 939 36.50 -16.62 27.42
CA SER A 939 35.72 -17.87 27.37
C SER A 939 35.91 -18.62 26.07
N ARG A 940 35.83 -19.96 26.12
CA ARG A 940 35.82 -20.82 24.93
C ARG A 940 34.50 -20.80 24.16
N GLU A 941 33.44 -20.22 24.72
CA GLU A 941 32.16 -19.97 24.00
C GLU A 941 32.36 -19.09 22.76
N ILE A 942 33.52 -18.43 22.62
CA ILE A 942 33.92 -17.76 21.40
C ILE A 942 33.97 -18.72 20.18
N GLU A 943 34.29 -20.00 20.40
CA GLU A 943 34.30 -21.03 19.37
C GLU A 943 32.90 -21.21 18.76
N ASP A 944 31.87 -21.20 19.61
CA ASP A 944 30.46 -21.31 19.19
C ASP A 944 30.00 -20.07 18.41
N VAL A 945 30.48 -18.88 18.80
CA VAL A 945 30.13 -17.62 18.13
C VAL A 945 30.81 -17.46 16.76
N ILE A 946 32.08 -17.86 16.64
CA ILE A 946 32.81 -17.83 15.36
C ILE A 946 32.29 -18.96 14.45
N GLY A 947 31.98 -20.12 15.02
CA GLY A 947 31.42 -21.27 14.32
C GLY A 947 32.26 -21.71 13.13
N TYR A 948 31.63 -21.88 11.97
CA TYR A 948 32.28 -22.39 10.75
C TYR A 948 33.41 -21.50 10.21
N LYS A 949 33.52 -20.24 10.65
CA LYS A 949 34.61 -19.33 10.24
C LYS A 949 35.94 -19.70 10.90
N LEU A 950 35.90 -20.50 11.96
CA LEU A 950 37.05 -20.98 12.70
C LEU A 950 37.74 -22.09 11.89
N SER A 951 38.73 -21.70 11.08
CA SER A 951 39.52 -22.63 10.25
C SER A 951 41.01 -22.46 10.52
N TYR A 952 41.81 -23.48 10.20
CA TYR A 952 43.27 -23.40 10.28
C TYR A 952 43.80 -22.16 9.54
N LYS A 953 43.32 -21.93 8.31
CA LYS A 953 43.74 -20.80 7.47
C LYS A 953 43.43 -19.44 8.11
N ASN A 954 42.19 -19.23 8.54
CA ASN A 954 41.77 -17.96 9.13
C ASN A 954 42.43 -17.71 10.48
N THR A 955 42.69 -18.78 11.23
CA THR A 955 43.35 -18.71 12.53
C THR A 955 44.83 -18.38 12.39
N MET A 956 45.53 -18.99 11.45
CA MET A 956 46.92 -18.63 11.15
C MET A 956 47.02 -17.18 10.67
N CYS A 957 46.12 -16.73 9.78
CA CYS A 957 46.09 -15.34 9.34
C CYS A 957 45.88 -14.36 10.50
N PHE A 958 44.97 -14.69 11.42
CA PHE A 958 44.71 -13.90 12.62
C PHE A 958 45.94 -13.82 13.55
N ILE A 959 46.60 -14.96 13.81
CA ILE A 959 47.79 -15.03 14.66
C ILE A 959 48.96 -14.27 14.02
N ASP A 960 49.24 -14.50 12.73
CA ASP A 960 50.31 -13.83 12.00
C ASP A 960 50.12 -12.30 12.02
N PHE A 961 48.86 -11.84 11.89
CA PHE A 961 48.54 -10.42 11.99
C PHE A 961 48.81 -9.86 13.38
N LEU A 962 48.39 -10.55 14.45
CA LEU A 962 48.64 -10.12 15.82
C LEU A 962 50.13 -10.10 16.16
N GLU A 963 50.89 -11.09 15.70
CA GLU A 963 52.35 -11.16 15.87
C GLU A 963 53.06 -9.99 15.19
N LYS A 964 52.72 -9.73 13.91
CA LYS A 964 53.35 -8.68 13.12
C LYS A 964 53.07 -7.27 13.66
N ASN A 965 51.88 -7.05 14.24
CA ASN A 965 51.43 -5.74 14.73
C ASN A 965 51.44 -5.64 16.27
N LYS A 966 52.07 -6.58 16.97
CA LYS A 966 52.04 -6.69 18.43
C LYS A 966 52.44 -5.39 19.13
N LEU A 967 53.55 -4.77 18.71
CA LEU A 967 54.04 -3.54 19.30
C LEU A 967 53.09 -2.36 19.07
N GLU A 968 52.38 -2.30 17.95
CA GLU A 968 51.52 -1.16 17.61
C GLU A 968 50.13 -1.26 18.26
N LEU A 969 49.56 -2.48 18.31
CA LEU A 969 48.27 -2.77 18.96
C LEU A 969 48.33 -2.65 20.47
N PHE A 970 49.47 -3.00 21.08
CA PHE A 970 49.59 -3.16 22.53
C PHE A 970 50.64 -2.22 23.17
N SER A 971 51.15 -1.21 22.46
CA SER A 971 52.03 -0.19 23.06
C SER A 971 51.24 0.87 23.82
N ASN A 972 51.27 0.78 25.15
CA ASN A 972 51.07 1.89 26.08
C ASN A 972 51.80 1.59 27.40
N ALA A 973 51.92 2.58 28.29
CA ALA A 973 52.81 2.66 29.47
C ALA A 973 52.81 1.49 30.50
N ASN A 974 52.06 0.41 30.28
CA ASN A 974 51.97 -0.77 31.15
C ASN A 974 52.22 -2.04 30.32
N SER A 975 53.48 -2.32 29.99
CA SER A 975 53.91 -3.38 29.07
C SER A 975 53.51 -4.80 29.49
N TYR A 976 53.31 -5.02 30.79
CA TYR A 976 52.95 -6.34 31.35
C TYR A 976 51.51 -6.77 31.01
N LYS A 977 50.52 -5.89 31.24
CA LYS A 977 49.10 -6.19 30.97
C LYS A 977 48.83 -6.42 29.47
N CYS A 978 49.58 -5.73 28.64
CA CYS A 978 49.53 -5.82 27.19
C CYS A 978 50.02 -7.19 26.68
N GLU A 979 51.10 -7.70 27.27
CA GLU A 979 51.62 -9.04 27.01
C GLU A 979 50.65 -10.13 27.48
N GLU A 980 50.00 -9.95 28.63
CA GLU A 980 48.97 -10.87 29.13
C GLU A 980 47.76 -10.97 28.18
N ILE A 981 47.26 -9.85 27.66
CA ILE A 981 46.15 -9.85 26.68
C ILE A 981 46.52 -10.64 25.43
N TYR A 982 47.69 -10.35 24.86
CA TYR A 982 48.19 -11.05 23.68
C TYR A 982 48.28 -12.57 23.93
N LEU A 983 48.96 -12.99 25.00
CA LEU A 983 49.15 -14.42 25.32
C LEU A 983 47.81 -15.12 25.58
N ALA A 984 46.88 -14.45 26.27
CA ALA A 984 45.57 -15.02 26.57
C ALA A 984 44.72 -15.22 25.31
N ILE A 985 44.74 -14.26 24.36
CA ILE A 985 44.06 -14.41 23.06
C ILE A 985 44.69 -15.56 22.26
N ILE A 986 46.02 -15.60 22.13
CA ILE A 986 46.71 -16.68 21.38
C ILE A 986 46.39 -18.06 21.99
N SER A 987 46.30 -18.15 23.31
CA SER A 987 45.99 -19.41 23.98
C SER A 987 44.60 -19.96 23.64
N LEU A 988 43.61 -19.11 23.35
CA LEU A 988 42.27 -19.55 22.92
C LEU A 988 42.32 -20.26 21.56
N PHE A 989 43.16 -19.77 20.64
CA PHE A 989 43.19 -20.26 19.25
C PHE A 989 44.23 -21.36 19.01
N LYS A 990 45.09 -21.67 19.99
CA LYS A 990 46.20 -22.64 19.87
C LYS A 990 45.77 -24.05 19.44
N LYS A 991 44.53 -24.47 19.73
CA LYS A 991 44.00 -25.78 19.29
C LYS A 991 43.81 -25.86 17.76
N TYR A 992 43.68 -24.71 17.09
CA TYR A 992 43.40 -24.61 15.65
C TYR A 992 44.64 -24.30 14.81
N THR A 993 45.82 -24.28 15.44
CA THR A 993 47.12 -24.11 14.76
C THR A 993 47.79 -25.43 14.41
N THR A 994 47.14 -26.57 14.68
CA THR A 994 47.59 -27.91 14.27
C THR A 994 46.73 -28.40 13.11
N ASN A 995 47.38 -28.67 11.97
CA ASN A 995 46.73 -29.05 10.71
C ASN A 995 45.98 -30.39 10.86
N GLU A 996 44.69 -30.47 10.52
CA GLU A 996 43.91 -31.72 10.52
C GLU A 996 44.49 -32.78 9.57
N GLN A 997 45.26 -32.37 8.55
CA GLN A 997 45.99 -33.29 7.67
C GLN A 997 47.02 -34.16 8.42
N ALA A 998 47.57 -33.69 9.55
CA ALA A 998 48.52 -34.47 10.34
C ALA A 998 47.85 -35.53 11.23
N VAL A 999 46.52 -35.45 11.44
CA VAL A 999 45.74 -36.40 12.26
C VAL A 999 45.17 -37.53 11.40
N LEU A 1000 44.91 -37.28 10.10
CA LEU A 1000 44.52 -38.33 9.14
C LEU A 1000 45.71 -39.15 8.62
N ASP A 1001 46.92 -38.60 8.63
CA ASP A 1001 48.15 -39.36 8.29
C ASP A 1001 48.73 -40.12 9.50
N SER A 1002 48.08 -40.08 10.66
CA SER A 1002 48.50 -40.76 11.90
C SER A 1002 47.43 -41.65 12.55
N GLN A 1003 46.35 -41.98 11.82
CA GLN A 1003 45.46 -43.12 12.08
C GLN A 1003 45.53 -44.10 10.91
#